data_AF-A0A944QUQ6-F1
#
_entry.id   AF-A0A944QUQ6-F1
#
_cell.length_a   1.000
_cell.length_b   1.000
_cell.length_c   1.000
_cell.angle_alpha   90.00
_cell.angle_beta   90.00
_cell.angle_gamma   90.00
#
_symmetry.space_group_name_H-M   'P 1'
#
loop_
_entity.id
_entity.type
_entity.pdbx_description
1 polymer ?
#
loop_
_entity_poly.entity_id
_entity_poly.type
_entity_poly.pdbx_seq_one_letter_code
_entity_poly.pdbx_strand_id
1 'polypeptide(L)'
;MRHAIGWLLLFTGLYSAALRAEITLSAPTDVPAGARIVINLSGETGTRDFITIVPAGEAEGSYSDYKYVRSKNSVELRAPEDAGDYEIRYLEANPPYATKTRQPLSVTPVEATVQAPAQVDAGARFQVTWSGPDNPQDFIALSDPQGDRNARRWITYAYTKKGNPVMLTAPDKPGSYEVHYRTGVKYYTLAKTTVTVAGTTANLEAPDSIKAGQDFEVSWSGPGHNQDFIAISAQDSGVRKYHHYQYTRKGSPVTLHAPDEPGSYEVRYQTGQSYTILAKRLITVEAVSATLEGPGEVQGGAHFEMTWTGPDNPGDYIAVMDRGSVKRAPARGKWAYTRHGNPVRLRAPQESGQYEIRYQTGQSGAILARHSIQVTPPPAPPGHLNITLDPGVSGFGANDAVEIILDASGSMLKRQDGKRRIEIAREVLLGLTGDPIPTGTPFALRVFGHKEADSCRTDLEESLAPLDPERVDAKIKRVQAMNLAKTTIARSLELVAEDLAGVTGERIVILITDGEETCGGDPVAAIEGLKAKGVDVRVNIVGFAIDDEELKSRFRYWADLGNGDYHDAAGADDLKRSMNHALQAPYDVLDTNGMVVASGTIGDNGVDLAPGEYRVETRTAPPLRGKATVVSDKKVGVVLK
;
A
#
# COMPACT_ATOMS: atom_id res chain seq x y z
N MET A 1 60.72 82.74 7.33
CA MET A 1 62.14 82.58 6.92
C MET A 1 62.84 81.71 7.97
N ARG A 2 63.76 80.79 7.71
CA ARG A 2 64.24 80.02 6.53
C ARG A 2 65.41 79.16 7.07
N HIS A 3 65.53 77.90 6.62
CA HIS A 3 66.77 77.07 6.43
C HIS A 3 67.69 76.79 7.66
N ALA A 4 68.63 75.81 7.69
CA ALA A 4 69.27 74.94 6.68
C ALA A 4 69.98 73.75 7.41
N ILE A 5 70.00 72.50 6.89
CA ILE A 5 71.06 71.80 6.09
C ILE A 5 72.30 71.37 6.93
N GLY A 6 72.92 70.17 6.85
CA GLY A 6 72.82 68.95 6.03
C GLY A 6 73.93 67.93 6.46
N TRP A 7 73.67 66.61 6.45
CA TRP A 7 74.14 65.52 5.54
C TRP A 7 75.61 64.99 5.64
N LEU A 8 75.78 63.68 5.97
CA LEU A 8 76.61 62.68 5.23
C LEU A 8 76.33 61.20 5.69
N LEU A 9 76.78 60.21 4.90
CA LEU A 9 76.22 58.87 4.60
C LEU A 9 76.81 57.60 5.32
N LEU A 10 75.99 56.51 5.34
CA LEU A 10 76.19 55.05 5.05
C LEU A 10 77.02 54.04 5.91
N PHE A 11 76.30 52.98 6.41
CA PHE A 11 76.49 51.48 6.39
C PHE A 11 77.85 50.85 6.84
N THR A 12 78.00 49.72 7.57
CA THR A 12 77.13 48.57 7.97
C THR A 12 77.81 47.69 9.05
N GLY A 13 77.01 47.12 9.96
CA GLY A 13 77.07 45.70 10.40
C GLY A 13 78.06 45.26 11.49
N LEU A 14 77.55 44.93 12.68
CA LEU A 14 77.90 43.71 13.45
C LEU A 14 77.01 43.55 14.71
N TYR A 15 76.14 42.54 14.65
CA TYR A 15 75.47 41.76 15.71
C TYR A 15 75.07 42.44 17.04
N SER A 16 73.78 42.82 17.13
CA SER A 16 73.06 42.76 18.41
C SER A 16 72.86 41.31 18.81
N ALA A 17 73.61 40.83 19.80
CA ALA A 17 73.19 39.69 20.60
C ALA A 17 72.03 40.15 21.49
N ALA A 18 70.80 40.03 20.99
CA ALA A 18 69.64 40.09 21.86
C ALA A 18 69.76 38.94 22.87
N LEU A 19 69.90 39.25 24.16
CA LEU A 19 69.68 38.27 25.23
C LEU A 19 68.27 37.71 25.04
N ARG A 20 68.16 36.52 24.43
CA ARG A 20 66.92 35.74 24.50
C ARG A 20 66.74 35.33 25.95
N ALA A 21 65.58 35.64 26.54
CA ALA A 21 65.24 35.14 27.85
C ALA A 21 65.37 33.61 27.86
N GLU A 22 66.11 33.06 28.82
CA GLU A 22 66.26 31.61 28.96
C GLU A 22 64.90 30.97 29.24
N ILE A 23 64.59 29.88 28.53
CA ILE A 23 63.36 29.13 28.75
C ILE A 23 63.45 28.48 30.12
N THR A 24 62.46 28.75 30.97
CA THR A 24 62.33 28.12 32.29
C THR A 24 61.10 27.23 32.32
N LEU A 25 61.20 26.11 33.03
CA LEU A 25 60.09 25.19 33.25
C LEU A 25 59.80 25.09 34.75
N SER A 26 58.52 24.97 35.10
CA SER A 26 58.06 24.83 36.48
C SER A 26 56.93 23.81 36.55
N ALA A 27 57.14 22.77 37.36
CA ALA A 27 56.18 21.73 37.66
C ALA A 27 56.32 21.31 39.14
N PRO A 28 55.37 20.55 39.70
CA PRO A 28 55.59 19.87 40.99
C PRO A 28 56.86 19.01 40.95
N THR A 29 57.64 19.02 42.04
CA THR A 29 58.85 18.20 42.19
C THR A 29 58.56 16.79 42.66
N ASP A 30 57.40 16.57 43.28
CA ASP A 30 56.98 15.32 43.87
C ASP A 30 55.54 15.04 43.46
N VAL A 31 55.34 13.89 42.79
CA VAL A 31 54.02 13.50 42.29
C VAL A 31 53.77 12.01 42.52
N PRO A 32 52.52 11.58 42.74
CA PRO A 32 52.18 10.17 42.73
C PRO A 32 52.37 9.55 41.35
N ALA A 33 52.76 8.28 41.29
CA ALA A 33 52.84 7.50 40.06
C ALA A 33 51.52 7.56 39.27
N GLY A 34 51.62 7.77 37.96
CA GLY A 34 50.46 7.88 37.05
C GLY A 34 49.64 9.18 37.16
N ALA A 35 49.99 10.12 38.06
CA ALA A 35 49.27 11.37 38.24
C ALA A 35 49.38 12.32 37.04
N ARG A 36 48.41 13.23 36.90
CA ARG A 36 48.49 14.32 35.92
C ARG A 36 49.39 15.43 36.45
N ILE A 37 50.36 15.83 35.63
CA ILE A 37 51.31 16.90 35.92
C ILE A 37 51.08 18.03 34.93
N VAL A 38 50.79 19.22 35.44
CA VAL A 38 50.78 20.45 34.63
C VAL A 38 52.17 21.07 34.72
N ILE A 39 52.79 21.26 33.56
CA ILE A 39 54.15 21.78 33.41
C ILE A 39 54.02 23.15 32.76
N ASN A 40 54.41 24.20 33.48
CA ASN A 40 54.36 25.58 33.02
C ASN A 40 55.71 25.99 32.42
N LEU A 41 55.66 26.78 31.36
CA LEU A 41 56.81 27.29 30.63
C LEU A 41 56.79 28.82 30.61
N SER A 42 57.96 29.43 30.79
CA SER A 42 58.18 30.86 30.61
C SER A 42 59.36 31.09 29.67
N GLY A 43 59.22 32.02 28.73
CA GLY A 43 60.18 32.29 27.64
C GLY A 43 59.59 32.03 26.24
N GLU A 44 60.39 32.29 25.20
CA GLU A 44 59.99 32.02 23.81
C GLU A 44 60.11 30.53 23.47
N THR A 45 58.97 29.85 23.33
CA THR A 45 58.92 28.41 23.00
C THR A 45 58.75 28.17 21.49
N GLY A 46 59.39 27.14 20.95
CA GLY A 46 59.21 26.69 19.56
C GLY A 46 57.87 26.01 19.30
N THR A 47 57.39 26.06 18.06
CA THR A 47 56.10 25.47 17.66
C THR A 47 56.13 23.94 17.60
N ARG A 48 57.32 23.34 17.48
CA ARG A 48 57.54 21.89 17.41
C ARG A 48 58.37 21.34 18.57
N ASP A 49 58.78 22.20 19.48
CA ASP A 49 59.49 21.79 20.69
C ASP A 49 58.54 20.99 21.59
N PHE A 50 59.09 20.12 22.42
CA PHE A 50 58.30 19.18 23.21
C PHE A 50 58.83 18.99 24.61
N ILE A 51 57.93 18.60 25.51
CA ILE A 51 58.25 18.19 26.86
C ILE A 51 58.13 16.67 26.95
N THR A 52 59.07 16.03 27.67
CA THR A 52 59.04 14.61 28.02
C THR A 52 59.42 14.43 29.48
N ILE A 53 59.09 13.26 30.04
CA ILE A 53 59.56 12.81 31.36
C ILE A 53 60.41 11.57 31.12
N VAL A 54 61.64 11.55 31.60
CA VAL A 54 62.56 10.40 31.45
C VAL A 54 63.20 10.06 32.79
N PRO A 55 63.67 8.80 32.99
CA PRO A 55 64.41 8.46 34.19
C PRO A 55 65.57 9.43 34.44
N ALA A 56 65.86 9.72 35.71
CA ALA A 56 66.94 10.65 36.04
C ALA A 56 68.29 10.12 35.52
N GLY A 57 69.02 10.96 34.78
CA GLY A 57 70.33 10.59 34.22
C GLY A 57 70.27 9.85 32.88
N GLU A 58 69.09 9.74 32.25
CA GLU A 58 68.93 9.20 30.90
C GLU A 58 69.78 9.98 29.88
N ALA A 59 70.21 9.37 28.76
CA ALA A 59 71.05 10.06 27.77
C ALA A 59 70.42 11.36 27.22
N GLU A 60 71.23 12.37 26.87
CA GLU A 60 70.74 13.59 26.23
C GLU A 60 70.04 13.29 24.90
N GLY A 61 68.94 13.99 24.63
CA GLY A 61 68.11 13.75 23.45
C GLY A 61 67.16 12.55 23.55
N SER A 62 67.25 11.73 24.62
CA SER A 62 66.26 10.70 24.92
C SER A 62 64.93 11.29 25.33
N TYR A 63 63.85 10.63 24.93
CA TYR A 63 62.48 10.94 25.30
C TYR A 63 61.66 9.67 25.45
N SER A 64 60.66 9.71 26.31
CA SER A 64 59.66 8.64 26.47
C SER A 64 58.29 9.15 25.99
N ASP A 65 57.26 9.14 26.83
CA ASP A 65 56.03 9.88 26.58
C ASP A 65 56.34 11.38 26.50
N TYR A 66 55.83 12.02 25.45
CA TYR A 66 56.11 13.43 25.18
C TYR A 66 54.88 14.16 24.64
N LYS A 67 54.89 15.48 24.79
CA LYS A 67 53.89 16.37 24.16
C LYS A 67 54.55 17.61 23.59
N TYR A 68 54.14 17.94 22.37
CA TYR A 68 54.50 19.20 21.73
C TYR A 68 53.92 20.39 22.48
N VAL A 69 54.76 21.40 22.69
CA VAL A 69 54.40 22.66 23.36
C VAL A 69 53.49 23.52 22.48
N ARG A 70 53.79 23.61 21.17
CA ARG A 70 53.00 24.36 20.17
C ARG A 70 52.75 25.83 20.57
N SER A 71 53.78 26.51 21.06
CA SER A 71 53.68 27.90 21.53
C SER A 71 52.70 28.14 22.69
N LYS A 72 52.39 27.08 23.45
CA LYS A 72 51.64 27.19 24.71
C LYS A 72 52.60 27.45 25.87
N ASN A 73 52.10 28.12 26.89
CA ASN A 73 52.81 28.34 28.16
C ASN A 73 52.59 27.21 29.17
N SER A 74 51.83 26.17 28.83
CA SER A 74 51.63 24.99 29.69
C SER A 74 51.35 23.72 28.88
N VAL A 75 51.82 22.59 29.40
CA VAL A 75 51.60 21.24 28.87
C VAL A 75 51.26 20.29 30.01
N GLU A 76 50.25 19.45 29.80
CA GLU A 76 49.89 18.41 30.77
C GLU A 76 50.46 17.05 30.34
N LEU A 77 51.32 16.45 31.15
CA LEU A 77 51.82 15.08 30.97
C LEU A 77 51.36 14.19 32.13
N ARG A 78 51.51 12.88 31.96
CA ARG A 78 51.27 11.92 33.03
C ARG A 78 52.62 11.52 33.64
N ALA A 79 52.70 11.47 34.96
CA ALA A 79 53.80 10.84 35.65
C ALA A 79 53.93 9.37 35.22
N PRO A 80 55.15 8.85 35.06
CA PRO A 80 55.39 7.41 34.92
C PRO A 80 54.67 6.59 35.99
N GLU A 81 54.28 5.34 35.65
CA GLU A 81 53.64 4.42 36.61
C GLU A 81 54.63 3.67 37.50
N ASP A 82 55.93 3.68 37.15
CA ASP A 82 56.99 3.16 38.02
C ASP A 82 57.45 4.29 38.94
N ALA A 83 57.55 4.01 40.23
CA ALA A 83 58.10 4.95 41.19
C ALA A 83 59.63 5.06 41.03
N GLY A 84 60.17 6.24 41.28
CA GLY A 84 61.61 6.52 41.15
C GLY A 84 61.89 7.98 40.83
N ASP A 85 63.16 8.25 40.58
CA ASP A 85 63.62 9.59 40.22
C ASP A 85 63.61 9.78 38.70
N TYR A 86 62.99 10.87 38.27
CA TYR A 86 62.80 11.27 36.89
C TYR A 86 63.26 12.71 36.70
N GLU A 87 63.34 13.14 35.45
CA GLU A 87 63.51 14.53 35.07
C GLU A 87 62.53 14.90 33.95
N ILE A 88 61.95 16.09 34.09
CA ILE A 88 61.13 16.73 33.07
C ILE A 88 62.08 17.52 32.18
N ARG A 89 62.05 17.28 30.88
CA ARG A 89 62.92 17.96 29.90
C ARG A 89 62.10 18.72 28.88
N TYR A 90 62.48 19.96 28.60
CA TYR A 90 62.08 20.68 27.39
C TYR A 90 63.17 20.48 26.33
N LEU A 91 62.81 19.95 25.16
CA LEU A 91 63.73 19.66 24.07
C LEU A 91 63.35 20.41 22.80
N GLU A 92 64.36 20.87 22.06
CA GLU A 92 64.17 21.36 20.70
C GLU A 92 63.69 20.26 19.76
N ALA A 93 62.89 20.65 18.77
CA ALA A 93 62.28 19.71 17.81
C ALA A 93 63.26 19.02 16.85
N ASN A 94 64.48 19.56 16.69
CA ASN A 94 65.44 19.10 15.68
C ASN A 94 66.46 18.15 16.32
N PRO A 95 66.80 17.01 15.67
CA PRO A 95 67.91 16.16 16.10
C PRO A 95 69.20 17.00 16.26
N PRO A 96 69.95 16.83 17.37
CA PRO A 96 69.89 15.71 18.32
C PRO A 96 68.91 15.90 19.50
N TYR A 97 67.90 16.76 19.38
CA TYR A 97 66.92 17.08 20.44
C TYR A 97 67.60 17.67 21.68
N ALA A 98 68.25 18.82 21.53
CA ALA A 98 68.97 19.43 22.64
C ALA A 98 68.01 19.83 23.78
N THR A 99 68.31 19.36 25.01
CA THR A 99 67.62 19.78 26.23
C THR A 99 67.94 21.24 26.54
N LYS A 100 66.93 22.11 26.58
CA LYS A 100 67.13 23.55 26.92
C LYS A 100 67.00 23.83 28.39
N THR A 101 66.08 23.15 29.05
CA THR A 101 65.89 23.25 30.49
C THR A 101 65.30 21.94 31.00
N ARG A 102 65.61 21.63 32.25
CA ARG A 102 65.18 20.41 32.93
C ARG A 102 64.82 20.70 34.38
N GLN A 103 63.95 19.88 34.96
CA GLN A 103 63.66 19.91 36.38
C GLN A 103 63.58 18.48 36.92
N PRO A 104 64.16 18.19 38.10
CA PRO A 104 63.97 16.89 38.75
C PRO A 104 62.50 16.67 39.13
N LEU A 105 62.09 15.40 39.11
CA LEU A 105 60.77 14.93 39.47
C LEU A 105 60.89 13.60 40.22
N SER A 106 60.49 13.55 41.50
CA SER A 106 60.34 12.31 42.24
C SER A 106 58.92 11.76 42.05
N VAL A 107 58.84 10.54 41.52
CA VAL A 107 57.58 9.82 41.35
C VAL A 107 57.41 8.86 42.52
N THR A 108 56.43 9.14 43.38
CA THR A 108 56.16 8.35 44.59
C THR A 108 55.26 7.16 44.30
N PRO A 109 55.45 6.02 44.99
CA PRO A 109 54.58 4.85 44.82
C PRO A 109 53.15 5.15 45.27
N VAL A 110 52.19 4.51 44.62
CA VAL A 110 50.76 4.61 44.94
C VAL A 110 50.25 3.28 45.46
N GLU A 111 49.38 3.33 46.46
CA GLU A 111 48.68 2.18 47.00
C GLU A 111 47.19 2.25 46.68
N ALA A 112 46.54 1.09 46.69
CA ALA A 112 45.10 0.99 46.52
C ALA A 112 44.53 -0.07 47.47
N THR A 113 43.22 -0.02 47.68
CA THR A 113 42.46 -1.11 48.31
C THR A 113 41.24 -1.41 47.44
N VAL A 114 40.78 -2.66 47.48
CA VAL A 114 39.58 -3.10 46.78
C VAL A 114 38.81 -4.07 47.66
N GLN A 115 37.50 -3.88 47.78
CA GLN A 115 36.61 -4.72 48.57
C GLN A 115 35.42 -5.16 47.71
N ALA A 116 35.12 -6.45 47.75
CA ALA A 116 34.01 -7.07 47.07
C ALA A 116 33.27 -7.98 48.06
N PRO A 117 31.98 -8.31 47.83
CA PRO A 117 31.28 -9.34 48.60
C PRO A 117 32.05 -10.66 48.56
N ALA A 118 32.04 -11.42 49.66
CA ALA A 118 32.70 -12.72 49.72
C ALA A 118 32.10 -13.74 48.73
N GLN A 119 30.79 -13.63 48.49
CA GLN A 119 30.04 -14.46 47.56
C GLN A 119 29.01 -13.64 46.78
N VAL A 120 28.82 -13.98 45.51
CA VAL A 120 27.78 -13.45 44.62
C VAL A 120 27.20 -14.58 43.78
N ASP A 121 25.96 -14.45 43.32
CA ASP A 121 25.35 -15.45 42.44
C ASP A 121 25.87 -15.33 40.99
N ALA A 122 25.95 -16.46 40.30
CA ALA A 122 26.29 -16.51 38.88
C ALA A 122 25.41 -15.56 38.06
N GLY A 123 26.06 -14.76 37.22
CA GLY A 123 25.41 -13.74 36.39
C GLY A 123 24.98 -12.45 37.10
N ALA A 124 25.04 -12.40 38.44
CA ALA A 124 24.55 -11.26 39.22
C ALA A 124 25.44 -10.02 39.08
N ARG A 125 24.81 -8.84 39.22
CA ARG A 125 25.54 -7.56 39.34
C ARG A 125 25.88 -7.30 40.80
N PHE A 126 27.11 -6.93 41.08
CA PHE A 126 27.57 -6.65 42.44
C PHE A 126 28.43 -5.39 42.52
N GLN A 127 28.39 -4.75 43.69
CA GLN A 127 29.16 -3.55 43.98
C GLN A 127 30.57 -3.91 44.42
N VAL A 128 31.54 -3.13 43.94
CA VAL A 128 32.93 -3.19 44.40
C VAL A 128 33.33 -1.78 44.86
N THR A 129 33.72 -1.67 46.12
CA THR A 129 34.31 -0.44 46.67
C THR A 129 35.81 -0.48 46.54
N TRP A 130 36.42 0.70 46.40
CA TRP A 130 37.86 0.81 46.23
C TRP A 130 38.39 2.10 46.83
N SER A 131 39.68 2.15 47.10
CA SER A 131 40.45 3.37 47.36
C SER A 131 41.74 3.26 46.56
N GLY A 132 42.30 4.39 46.10
CA GLY A 132 43.49 4.35 45.26
C GLY A 132 43.70 5.68 44.55
N PRO A 133 44.67 5.75 43.64
CA PRO A 133 45.07 7.00 43.01
C PRO A 133 44.02 7.61 42.07
N ASP A 134 43.03 6.84 41.61
CA ASP A 134 42.02 7.24 40.60
C ASP A 134 42.64 7.97 39.40
N ASN A 135 43.81 7.50 38.97
CA ASN A 135 44.47 8.09 37.83
C ASN A 135 43.58 7.88 36.58
N PRO A 136 43.68 8.74 35.56
CA PRO A 136 42.81 8.60 34.41
C PRO A 136 42.96 7.21 33.78
N GLN A 137 41.84 6.57 33.48
CA GLN A 137 41.77 5.20 32.95
C GLN A 137 42.10 4.07 33.93
N ASP A 138 42.34 4.34 35.22
CA ASP A 138 42.35 3.29 36.22
C ASP A 138 40.98 2.58 36.25
N PHE A 139 41.00 1.29 36.57
CA PHE A 139 39.80 0.47 36.52
C PHE A 139 39.84 -0.70 37.50
N ILE A 140 38.65 -1.13 37.86
CA ILE A 140 38.41 -2.35 38.61
C ILE A 140 38.05 -3.45 37.63
N ALA A 141 38.72 -4.60 37.73
CA ALA A 141 38.51 -5.74 36.83
C ALA A 141 38.27 -7.03 37.60
N LEU A 142 37.37 -7.88 37.09
CA LEU A 142 37.18 -9.26 37.55
C LEU A 142 37.95 -10.20 36.61
N SER A 143 38.75 -11.10 37.15
CA SER A 143 39.56 -12.05 36.39
C SER A 143 39.36 -13.49 36.89
N ASP A 144 39.48 -14.45 35.97
CA ASP A 144 39.59 -15.88 36.31
C ASP A 144 41.06 -16.21 36.57
N PRO A 145 41.48 -16.53 37.81
CA PRO A 145 42.87 -16.88 38.11
C PRO A 145 43.32 -18.18 37.43
N GLN A 146 42.38 -19.02 36.97
CA GLN A 146 42.62 -20.26 36.24
C GLN A 146 42.39 -20.12 34.72
N GLY A 147 42.07 -18.91 34.24
CA GLY A 147 41.80 -18.63 32.83
C GLY A 147 43.04 -18.71 31.94
N ASP A 148 42.82 -18.87 30.63
CA ASP A 148 43.89 -18.84 29.62
C ASP A 148 44.64 -17.50 29.69
N ARG A 149 45.96 -17.57 29.90
CA ARG A 149 46.85 -16.39 29.96
C ARG A 149 46.90 -15.60 28.65
N ASN A 150 46.51 -16.21 27.54
CA ASN A 150 46.45 -15.59 26.21
C ASN A 150 45.06 -14.99 25.88
N ALA A 151 44.03 -15.23 26.71
CA ALA A 151 42.71 -14.65 26.53
C ALA A 151 42.65 -13.18 27.00
N ARG A 152 41.50 -12.51 26.81
CA ARG A 152 41.26 -11.18 27.38
C ARG A 152 41.63 -11.20 28.86
N ARG A 153 42.48 -10.25 29.27
CA ARG A 153 43.15 -10.20 30.59
C ARG A 153 42.20 -10.07 31.81
N TRP A 154 40.90 -9.93 31.56
CA TRP A 154 39.81 -9.87 32.55
C TRP A 154 38.46 -10.26 31.90
N ILE A 155 37.52 -10.74 32.72
CA ILE A 155 36.15 -11.13 32.36
C ILE A 155 35.26 -9.90 32.17
N THR A 156 35.27 -9.01 33.16
CA THR A 156 34.52 -7.76 33.16
C THR A 156 35.33 -6.66 33.86
N TYR A 157 35.04 -5.40 33.56
CA TYR A 157 35.70 -4.26 34.19
C TYR A 157 34.83 -3.01 34.22
N ALA A 158 35.17 -2.10 35.13
CA ALA A 158 34.60 -0.76 35.22
C ALA A 158 35.69 0.25 35.57
N TYR A 159 35.78 1.35 34.82
CA TYR A 159 36.69 2.44 35.15
C TYR A 159 36.32 3.08 36.49
N THR A 160 37.33 3.45 37.28
CA THR A 160 37.19 4.10 38.59
C THR A 160 36.41 5.42 38.50
N LYS A 161 36.60 6.18 37.40
CA LYS A 161 35.83 7.40 37.09
C LYS A 161 34.30 7.21 37.02
N LYS A 162 33.79 5.97 36.98
CA LYS A 162 32.33 5.69 37.02
C LYS A 162 31.74 5.80 38.43
N GLY A 163 32.56 6.03 39.45
CA GLY A 163 32.14 6.21 40.83
C GLY A 163 32.67 5.14 41.77
N ASN A 164 32.33 5.29 43.05
CA ASN A 164 32.70 4.37 44.11
C ASN A 164 31.47 4.17 45.04
N PRO A 165 30.85 2.98 45.07
CA PRO A 165 31.26 1.73 44.43
C PRO A 165 31.10 1.73 42.89
N VAL A 166 31.89 0.90 42.22
CA VAL A 166 31.65 0.50 40.82
C VAL A 166 30.80 -0.76 40.76
N MET A 167 30.07 -0.95 39.65
CA MET A 167 29.30 -2.17 39.39
C MET A 167 30.05 -3.11 38.45
N LEU A 168 30.23 -4.37 38.86
CA LEU A 168 30.67 -5.47 38.02
C LEU A 168 29.55 -6.51 37.85
N THR A 169 29.73 -7.42 36.90
CA THR A 169 28.83 -8.56 36.65
C THR A 169 29.60 -9.86 36.83
N ALA A 170 29.08 -10.76 37.65
CA ALA A 170 29.64 -12.09 37.85
C ALA A 170 29.48 -12.94 36.57
N PRO A 171 30.46 -13.81 36.24
CA PRO A 171 30.31 -14.79 35.18
C PRO A 171 29.22 -15.81 35.51
N ASP A 172 28.74 -16.52 34.50
CA ASP A 172 27.77 -17.62 34.68
C ASP A 172 28.42 -18.90 35.23
N LYS A 173 29.75 -19.03 35.09
CA LYS A 173 30.50 -20.18 35.57
C LYS A 173 30.73 -20.05 37.09
N PRO A 174 30.29 -21.02 37.91
CA PRO A 174 30.58 -21.02 39.34
C PRO A 174 32.09 -21.23 39.60
N GLY A 175 32.61 -20.59 40.64
CA GLY A 175 34.02 -20.71 40.99
C GLY A 175 34.58 -19.54 41.80
N SER A 176 35.87 -19.58 42.07
CA SER A 176 36.58 -18.48 42.75
C SER A 176 37.22 -17.56 41.73
N TYR A 177 36.98 -16.26 41.87
CA TYR A 177 37.49 -15.21 40.99
C TYR A 177 38.24 -14.13 41.78
N GLU A 178 39.06 -13.34 41.09
CA GLU A 178 39.80 -12.22 41.70
C GLU A 178 39.29 -10.88 41.15
N VAL A 179 39.06 -9.90 42.03
CA VAL A 179 38.77 -8.50 41.69
C VAL A 179 40.03 -7.67 41.91
N HIS A 180 40.45 -6.92 40.91
CA HIS A 180 41.72 -6.18 40.88
C HIS A 180 41.45 -4.69 40.70
N TYR A 181 42.13 -3.84 41.48
CA TYR A 181 42.39 -2.46 41.08
C TYR A 181 43.59 -2.44 40.14
N ARG A 182 43.43 -1.87 38.93
CA ARG A 182 44.48 -1.81 37.92
C ARG A 182 44.74 -0.39 37.42
N THR A 183 46.02 -0.09 37.17
CA THR A 183 46.44 1.17 36.54
C THR A 183 46.02 1.25 35.08
N GLY A 184 45.78 2.46 34.58
CA GLY A 184 45.26 2.68 33.24
C GLY A 184 46.24 2.44 32.08
N VAL A 185 47.57 2.51 32.31
CA VAL A 185 48.58 2.44 31.22
C VAL A 185 49.27 1.07 31.17
N LYS A 186 50.02 0.69 32.22
CA LYS A 186 50.74 -0.58 32.26
C LYS A 186 49.92 -1.74 32.84
N TYR A 187 48.71 -1.46 33.32
CA TYR A 187 47.79 -2.45 33.90
C TYR A 187 48.32 -3.15 35.15
N TYR A 188 49.18 -2.47 35.91
CA TYR A 188 49.70 -2.96 37.18
C TYR A 188 48.56 -3.17 38.16
N THR A 189 48.62 -4.26 38.94
CA THR A 189 47.63 -4.53 39.98
C THR A 189 48.11 -3.89 41.27
N LEU A 190 47.41 -2.85 41.72
CA LEU A 190 47.73 -2.14 42.98
C LEU A 190 47.07 -2.82 44.19
N ALA A 191 45.89 -3.42 43.98
CA ALA A 191 45.17 -4.16 45.00
C ALA A 191 44.38 -5.30 44.36
N LYS A 192 44.17 -6.39 45.12
CA LYS A 192 43.26 -7.46 44.71
C LYS A 192 42.53 -8.06 45.90
N THR A 193 41.34 -8.60 45.65
CA THR A 193 40.55 -9.39 46.60
C THR A 193 39.87 -10.55 45.87
N THR A 194 39.36 -11.53 46.61
CA THR A 194 38.68 -12.71 46.05
C THR A 194 37.16 -12.60 46.18
N VAL A 195 36.43 -13.20 45.25
CA VAL A 195 34.97 -13.35 45.28
C VAL A 195 34.59 -14.74 44.79
N THR A 196 33.69 -15.41 45.52
CA THR A 196 33.13 -16.69 45.12
C THR A 196 31.85 -16.48 44.32
N VAL A 197 31.78 -17.05 43.13
CA VAL A 197 30.56 -17.08 42.31
C VAL A 197 29.84 -18.39 42.60
N ALA A 198 28.69 -18.30 43.27
CA ALA A 198 27.82 -19.44 43.54
C ALA A 198 27.01 -19.82 42.30
N GLY A 199 26.81 -21.12 42.10
CA GLY A 199 25.95 -21.60 41.02
C GLY A 199 24.49 -21.27 41.27
N THR A 200 23.79 -20.91 40.19
CA THR A 200 22.34 -20.71 40.20
C THR A 200 21.65 -21.92 39.58
N THR A 201 20.45 -22.21 40.08
CA THR A 201 19.58 -23.25 39.51
C THR A 201 18.30 -22.60 39.00
N ALA A 202 17.63 -23.29 38.08
CA ALA A 202 16.32 -22.91 37.60
C ALA A 202 15.41 -24.15 37.53
N ASN A 203 14.11 -23.91 37.51
CA ASN A 203 13.10 -24.93 37.25
C ASN A 203 12.23 -24.51 36.07
N LEU A 204 11.70 -25.50 35.36
CA LEU A 204 10.81 -25.32 34.22
C LEU A 204 9.61 -26.26 34.33
N GLU A 205 8.43 -25.72 34.04
CA GLU A 205 7.20 -26.47 33.87
C GLU A 205 6.63 -26.16 32.49
N ALA A 206 6.48 -27.21 31.69
CA ALA A 206 5.89 -27.16 30.35
C ALA A 206 5.05 -28.43 30.15
N PRO A 207 4.07 -28.43 29.23
CA PRO A 207 3.30 -29.63 28.90
C PRO A 207 4.20 -30.77 28.40
N ASP A 208 3.80 -32.02 28.63
CA ASP A 208 4.58 -33.19 28.17
C ASP A 208 4.50 -33.37 26.64
N SER A 209 3.36 -33.00 26.04
CA SER A 209 3.20 -32.91 24.60
C SER A 209 2.42 -31.68 24.17
N ILE A 210 2.71 -31.20 22.97
CA ILE A 210 2.01 -30.09 22.30
C ILE A 210 1.89 -30.39 20.80
N LYS A 211 0.90 -29.80 20.12
CA LYS A 211 0.75 -30.00 18.67
C LYS A 211 1.74 -29.14 17.89
N ALA A 212 2.21 -29.68 16.76
CA ALA A 212 3.09 -28.97 15.84
C ALA A 212 2.52 -27.59 15.46
N GLY A 213 3.34 -26.55 15.57
CA GLY A 213 3.00 -25.16 15.28
C GLY A 213 2.13 -24.44 16.32
N GLN A 214 1.77 -25.09 17.43
CA GLN A 214 0.93 -24.50 18.46
C GLN A 214 1.73 -23.60 19.41
N ASP A 215 1.10 -22.53 19.91
CA ASP A 215 1.62 -21.78 21.07
C ASP A 215 1.36 -22.54 22.39
N PHE A 216 2.31 -22.45 23.31
CA PHE A 216 2.19 -23.06 24.64
C PHE A 216 2.91 -22.23 25.71
N GLU A 217 2.45 -22.35 26.95
CA GLU A 217 3.02 -21.64 28.10
C GLU A 217 4.09 -22.46 28.81
N VAL A 218 5.12 -21.76 29.28
CA VAL A 218 6.20 -22.32 30.09
C VAL A 218 6.35 -21.49 31.35
N SER A 219 6.06 -22.11 32.49
CA SER A 219 6.33 -21.54 33.81
C SER A 219 7.76 -21.83 34.22
N TRP A 220 8.37 -20.89 34.94
CA TRP A 220 9.77 -21.00 35.33
C TRP A 220 10.05 -20.29 36.65
N SER A 221 11.08 -20.76 37.34
CA SER A 221 11.70 -20.06 38.48
C SER A 221 13.21 -20.13 38.33
N GLY A 222 13.93 -19.09 38.73
CA GLY A 222 15.38 -19.04 38.56
C GLY A 222 15.91 -17.61 38.72
N PRO A 223 17.16 -17.35 38.32
CA PRO A 223 17.81 -16.06 38.56
C PRO A 223 17.16 -14.88 37.84
N GLY A 224 16.49 -15.09 36.70
CA GLY A 224 15.69 -14.08 36.00
C GLY A 224 16.49 -12.85 35.57
N HIS A 225 17.79 -12.98 35.27
CA HIS A 225 18.59 -11.84 34.86
C HIS A 225 18.04 -11.26 33.54
N ASN A 226 18.23 -9.95 33.31
CA ASN A 226 17.59 -9.23 32.18
C ASN A 226 17.87 -9.81 30.78
N GLN A 227 18.91 -10.65 30.63
CA GLN A 227 19.26 -11.30 29.37
C GLN A 227 19.01 -12.81 29.36
N ASP A 228 18.58 -13.39 30.48
CA ASP A 228 18.22 -14.81 30.53
C ASP A 228 16.96 -15.04 29.69
N PHE A 229 16.86 -16.24 29.13
CA PHE A 229 15.76 -16.58 28.24
C PHE A 229 15.39 -18.04 28.33
N ILE A 230 14.17 -18.34 27.90
CA ILE A 230 13.63 -19.68 27.78
C ILE A 230 13.42 -19.96 26.31
N ALA A 231 13.91 -21.11 25.85
CA ALA A 231 13.87 -21.49 24.46
C ALA A 231 13.36 -22.92 24.27
N ILE A 232 12.68 -23.17 23.16
CA ILE A 232 12.41 -24.52 22.66
C ILE A 232 13.44 -24.87 21.59
N SER A 233 14.09 -26.02 21.76
CA SER A 233 15.18 -26.49 20.92
C SER A 233 14.97 -27.95 20.54
N ALA A 234 15.43 -28.36 19.36
CA ALA A 234 15.51 -29.79 19.05
C ALA A 234 16.34 -30.51 20.12
N GLN A 235 15.93 -31.73 20.48
CA GLN A 235 16.61 -32.53 21.49
C GLN A 235 18.10 -32.66 21.18
N ASP A 236 18.94 -32.47 22.20
CA ASP A 236 20.41 -32.59 22.13
C ASP A 236 21.10 -31.66 21.11
N SER A 237 20.38 -30.67 20.58
CA SER A 237 20.99 -29.64 19.72
C SER A 237 21.96 -28.76 20.50
N GLY A 238 22.95 -28.16 19.82
CA GLY A 238 23.92 -27.27 20.47
C GLY A 238 23.25 -26.11 21.25
N VAL A 239 23.88 -25.64 22.32
CA VAL A 239 23.29 -24.66 23.27
C VAL A 239 22.86 -23.33 22.65
N ARG A 240 23.40 -22.97 21.47
CA ARG A 240 23.03 -21.76 20.73
C ARG A 240 21.93 -21.97 19.68
N LYS A 241 21.47 -23.21 19.50
CA LYS A 241 20.41 -23.56 18.55
C LYS A 241 19.08 -23.65 19.29
N TYR A 242 18.09 -22.91 18.80
CA TYR A 242 16.72 -22.92 19.27
C TYR A 242 15.79 -22.57 18.11
N HIS A 243 14.52 -22.96 18.22
CA HIS A 243 13.46 -22.63 17.27
C HIS A 243 12.79 -21.30 17.65
N HIS A 244 12.38 -21.18 18.90
CA HIS A 244 11.75 -19.99 19.44
C HIS A 244 12.24 -19.74 20.87
N TYR A 245 12.29 -18.48 21.28
CA TYR A 245 12.71 -18.09 22.63
C TYR A 245 11.96 -16.86 23.13
N GLN A 246 11.90 -16.72 24.45
CA GLN A 246 11.44 -15.52 25.13
C GLN A 246 12.36 -15.16 26.28
N TYR A 247 12.62 -13.87 26.46
CA TYR A 247 13.36 -13.39 27.62
C TYR A 247 12.55 -13.57 28.91
N THR A 248 13.22 -13.99 29.97
CA THR A 248 12.66 -14.16 31.32
C THR A 248 12.08 -12.86 31.89
N ARG A 249 12.63 -11.70 31.51
CA ARG A 249 12.09 -10.38 31.91
C ARG A 249 10.63 -10.13 31.49
N LYS A 250 10.05 -10.96 30.60
CA LYS A 250 8.63 -10.91 30.24
C LYS A 250 7.70 -11.51 31.31
N GLY A 251 8.25 -12.11 32.36
CA GLY A 251 7.51 -12.74 33.45
C GLY A 251 7.47 -14.26 33.34
N SER A 252 6.81 -14.89 34.31
CA SER A 252 6.47 -16.31 34.30
C SER A 252 4.95 -16.44 34.46
N PRO A 253 4.25 -17.19 33.57
CA PRO A 253 4.79 -17.95 32.45
C PRO A 253 5.23 -17.09 31.25
N VAL A 254 6.01 -17.69 30.35
CA VAL A 254 6.28 -17.16 29.00
C VAL A 254 5.60 -18.02 27.94
N THR A 255 5.15 -17.41 26.84
CA THR A 255 4.59 -18.13 25.69
C THR A 255 5.67 -18.46 24.67
N LEU A 256 5.81 -19.73 24.31
CA LEU A 256 6.66 -20.21 23.23
C LEU A 256 5.83 -20.76 22.07
N HIS A 257 6.41 -20.71 20.87
CA HIS A 257 5.84 -21.29 19.66
C HIS A 257 6.50 -22.63 19.36
N ALA A 258 5.71 -23.69 19.22
CA ALA A 258 6.20 -25.00 18.85
C ALA A 258 6.65 -25.06 17.38
N PRO A 259 7.72 -25.80 17.04
CA PRO A 259 8.03 -26.14 15.66
C PRO A 259 6.86 -26.85 14.97
N ASP A 260 6.76 -26.68 13.66
CA ASP A 260 5.75 -27.38 12.83
C ASP A 260 6.21 -28.77 12.35
N GLU A 261 7.44 -29.17 12.71
CA GLU A 261 7.97 -30.51 12.53
C GLU A 261 7.72 -31.35 13.79
N PRO A 262 7.03 -32.50 13.70
CA PRO A 262 6.82 -33.37 14.84
C PRO A 262 8.11 -34.06 15.27
N GLY A 263 8.29 -34.27 16.57
CA GLY A 263 9.52 -34.88 17.11
C GLY A 263 9.74 -34.64 18.59
N SER A 264 10.95 -34.96 19.06
CA SER A 264 11.37 -34.73 20.45
C SER A 264 12.15 -33.43 20.56
N TYR A 265 11.73 -32.59 21.51
CA TYR A 265 12.29 -31.26 21.75
C TYR A 265 12.56 -31.07 23.23
N GLU A 266 13.36 -30.08 23.57
CA GLU A 266 13.56 -29.66 24.95
C GLU A 266 13.36 -28.16 25.11
N VAL A 267 12.65 -27.81 26.18
CA VAL A 267 12.54 -26.44 26.68
C VAL A 267 13.71 -26.19 27.61
N ARG A 268 14.46 -25.11 27.40
CA ARG A 268 15.71 -24.78 28.09
C ARG A 268 15.60 -23.42 28.75
N TYR A 269 15.97 -23.31 30.02
CA TYR A 269 16.28 -22.05 30.69
C TYR A 269 17.76 -21.79 30.45
N GLN A 270 18.10 -20.66 29.84
CA GLN A 270 19.47 -20.34 29.47
C GLN A 270 19.89 -18.96 29.96
N THR A 271 21.14 -18.87 30.43
CA THR A 271 21.73 -17.59 30.83
C THR A 271 22.05 -16.72 29.62
N GLY A 272 21.89 -15.41 29.77
CA GLY A 272 22.12 -14.46 28.69
C GLY A 272 23.60 -14.27 28.30
N GLN A 273 24.55 -14.49 29.22
CA GLN A 273 25.96 -14.19 28.95
C GLN A 273 26.65 -15.32 28.16
N SER A 274 26.43 -16.57 28.57
CA SER A 274 27.15 -17.73 28.04
C SER A 274 26.28 -18.82 27.41
N TYR A 275 24.95 -18.66 27.41
CA TYR A 275 23.98 -19.68 26.96
C TYR A 275 23.98 -20.95 27.83
N THR A 276 24.49 -20.85 29.06
CA THR A 276 24.54 -21.98 30.00
C THR A 276 23.10 -22.42 30.31
N ILE A 277 22.84 -23.72 30.19
CA ILE A 277 21.52 -24.31 30.47
C ILE A 277 21.41 -24.55 31.97
N LEU A 278 20.54 -23.81 32.66
CA LEU A 278 20.30 -23.99 34.10
C LEU A 278 19.21 -25.03 34.38
N ALA A 279 18.27 -25.19 33.45
CA ALA A 279 17.21 -26.18 33.51
C ALA A 279 16.84 -26.62 32.09
N LYS A 280 16.45 -27.88 31.94
CA LYS A 280 15.88 -28.38 30.70
C LYS A 280 14.75 -29.37 30.96
N ARG A 281 13.72 -29.35 30.12
CA ARG A 281 12.57 -30.27 30.16
C ARG A 281 12.32 -30.82 28.77
N LEU A 282 12.25 -32.14 28.65
CA LEU A 282 11.90 -32.81 27.40
C LEU A 282 10.38 -32.70 27.15
N ILE A 283 9.99 -32.47 25.90
CA ILE A 283 8.60 -32.40 25.43
C ILE A 283 8.48 -33.10 24.07
N THR A 284 7.28 -33.58 23.72
CA THR A 284 6.97 -34.13 22.39
C THR A 284 6.14 -33.17 21.57
N VAL A 285 6.58 -32.88 20.35
CA VAL A 285 5.77 -32.18 19.33
C VAL A 285 5.02 -33.22 18.51
N GLU A 286 3.70 -33.25 18.65
CA GLU A 286 2.81 -34.17 17.97
C GLU A 286 2.47 -33.70 16.54
N ALA A 287 2.32 -34.67 15.63
CA ALA A 287 1.94 -34.39 14.25
C ALA A 287 0.51 -33.84 14.16
N VAL A 288 0.30 -32.91 13.22
CA VAL A 288 -1.01 -32.34 12.89
C VAL A 288 -1.39 -32.75 11.47
N SER A 289 -2.70 -32.85 11.21
CA SER A 289 -3.26 -33.17 9.89
C SER A 289 -4.30 -32.13 9.48
N ALA A 290 -4.56 -32.03 8.18
CA ALA A 290 -5.57 -31.17 7.61
C ALA A 290 -6.39 -31.93 6.56
N THR A 291 -7.57 -31.42 6.20
CA THR A 291 -8.35 -31.85 5.05
C THR A 291 -8.80 -30.65 4.21
N LEU A 292 -9.08 -30.89 2.93
CA LEU A 292 -9.59 -29.89 1.99
C LEU A 292 -10.78 -30.47 1.24
N GLU A 293 -11.84 -29.68 1.08
CA GLU A 293 -13.04 -30.03 0.35
C GLU A 293 -13.53 -28.83 -0.47
N GLY A 294 -13.89 -29.05 -1.74
CA GLY A 294 -14.31 -27.99 -2.65
C GLY A 294 -14.46 -28.50 -4.08
N PRO A 295 -14.70 -27.60 -5.05
CA PRO A 295 -14.97 -27.98 -6.44
C PRO A 295 -13.79 -28.71 -7.08
N GLY A 296 -14.10 -29.66 -7.97
CA GLY A 296 -13.11 -30.34 -8.81
C GLY A 296 -12.77 -29.59 -10.10
N GLU A 297 -13.61 -28.64 -10.50
CA GLU A 297 -13.45 -27.83 -11.71
C GLU A 297 -13.92 -26.38 -11.47
N VAL A 298 -13.16 -25.40 -11.97
CA VAL A 298 -13.49 -23.97 -11.89
C VAL A 298 -13.06 -23.23 -13.15
N GLN A 299 -13.75 -22.13 -13.46
CA GLN A 299 -13.40 -21.28 -14.60
C GLN A 299 -12.18 -20.40 -14.29
N GLY A 300 -11.32 -20.19 -15.29
CA GLY A 300 -10.13 -19.36 -15.20
C GLY A 300 -10.47 -17.94 -14.70
N GLY A 301 -9.72 -17.48 -13.70
CA GLY A 301 -9.92 -16.16 -13.08
C GLY A 301 -11.10 -16.02 -12.12
N ALA A 302 -11.99 -17.02 -12.01
CA ALA A 302 -13.14 -17.01 -11.12
C ALA A 302 -12.74 -17.14 -9.65
N HIS A 303 -13.61 -16.67 -8.75
CA HIS A 303 -13.47 -16.96 -7.32
C HIS A 303 -14.18 -18.28 -6.99
N PHE A 304 -13.60 -19.04 -6.06
CA PHE A 304 -14.19 -20.27 -5.55
C PHE A 304 -13.85 -20.44 -4.07
N GLU A 305 -14.59 -21.34 -3.42
CA GLU A 305 -14.47 -21.57 -1.98
C GLU A 305 -13.96 -22.98 -1.68
N MET A 306 -13.15 -23.09 -0.63
CA MET A 306 -12.61 -24.35 -0.12
C MET A 306 -12.93 -24.47 1.36
N THR A 307 -13.63 -25.52 1.73
CA THR A 307 -13.81 -25.92 3.14
C THR A 307 -12.58 -26.70 3.58
N TRP A 308 -12.17 -26.54 4.84
CA TRP A 308 -10.96 -27.19 5.35
C TRP A 308 -11.08 -27.62 6.81
N THR A 309 -10.30 -28.62 7.21
CA THR A 309 -9.96 -28.87 8.61
C THR A 309 -8.46 -28.78 8.76
N GLY A 310 -7.95 -28.47 9.95
CA GLY A 310 -6.52 -28.31 10.16
C GLY A 310 -6.18 -27.65 11.49
N PRO A 311 -4.89 -27.46 11.79
CA PRO A 311 -4.45 -26.86 13.03
C PRO A 311 -4.73 -25.35 13.14
N ASP A 312 -4.94 -24.64 12.03
CA ASP A 312 -5.11 -23.17 11.97
C ASP A 312 -4.05 -22.40 12.76
N ASN A 313 -2.80 -22.88 12.70
CA ASN A 313 -1.72 -22.24 13.42
C ASN A 313 -1.46 -20.85 12.83
N PRO A 314 -0.91 -19.90 13.63
CA PRO A 314 -0.56 -18.58 13.14
C PRO A 314 0.30 -18.63 11.87
N GLY A 315 -0.26 -18.13 10.76
CA GLY A 315 0.43 -18.06 9.47
C GLY A 315 0.15 -19.22 8.52
N ASP A 316 -0.62 -20.24 8.93
CA ASP A 316 -1.11 -21.29 8.03
C ASP A 316 -1.94 -20.69 6.88
N TYR A 317 -1.83 -21.32 5.72
CA TYR A 317 -2.48 -20.81 4.50
C TYR A 317 -2.85 -21.93 3.54
N ILE A 318 -3.83 -21.62 2.69
CA ILE A 318 -4.29 -22.49 1.61
C ILE A 318 -3.91 -21.83 0.29
N ALA A 319 -3.26 -22.59 -0.59
CA ALA A 319 -2.65 -22.09 -1.82
C ALA A 319 -3.06 -22.89 -3.06
N VAL A 320 -3.19 -22.20 -4.20
CA VAL A 320 -3.35 -22.79 -5.53
C VAL A 320 -1.98 -22.92 -6.18
N MET A 321 -1.60 -24.16 -6.52
CA MET A 321 -0.29 -24.52 -7.05
C MET A 321 -0.42 -25.28 -8.37
N ASP A 322 0.57 -25.15 -9.24
CA ASP A 322 0.67 -26.02 -10.42
C ASP A 322 0.81 -27.48 -9.95
N ARG A 323 0.08 -28.39 -10.57
CA ARG A 323 0.08 -29.80 -10.18
C ARG A 323 1.51 -30.38 -10.25
N GLY A 324 1.99 -30.94 -9.14
CA GLY A 324 3.32 -31.54 -9.04
C GLY A 324 4.46 -30.53 -8.81
N SER A 325 4.15 -29.26 -8.55
CA SER A 325 5.16 -28.23 -8.29
C SER A 325 5.97 -28.53 -7.03
N VAL A 326 7.30 -28.52 -7.13
CA VAL A 326 8.20 -28.64 -5.96
C VAL A 326 8.33 -27.33 -5.17
N LYS A 327 7.74 -26.24 -5.65
CA LYS A 327 7.78 -24.95 -4.97
C LYS A 327 7.03 -25.03 -3.64
N ARG A 328 7.64 -24.49 -2.59
CA ARG A 328 7.05 -24.40 -1.25
C ARG A 328 6.04 -23.28 -1.11
N ALA A 329 6.22 -22.18 -1.86
CA ALA A 329 5.35 -21.03 -1.81
C ALA A 329 4.67 -20.77 -3.16
N PRO A 330 3.39 -20.36 -3.15
CA PRO A 330 2.66 -19.95 -4.36
C PRO A 330 3.20 -18.64 -4.93
N ALA A 331 2.84 -18.37 -6.20
CA ALA A 331 2.96 -17.03 -6.76
C ALA A 331 2.06 -16.05 -5.98
N ARG A 332 2.43 -14.75 -5.95
CA ARG A 332 1.64 -13.71 -5.28
C ARG A 332 0.18 -13.76 -5.74
N GLY A 333 -0.76 -13.66 -4.78
CA GLY A 333 -2.20 -13.63 -5.05
C GLY A 333 -2.87 -14.99 -5.29
N LYS A 334 -2.15 -16.12 -5.17
CA LYS A 334 -2.70 -17.47 -5.33
C LYS A 334 -2.89 -18.22 -4.00
N TRP A 335 -3.17 -17.51 -2.91
CA TRP A 335 -3.32 -18.10 -1.58
C TRP A 335 -4.11 -17.20 -0.63
N ALA A 336 -4.60 -17.79 0.45
CA ALA A 336 -5.27 -17.10 1.53
C ALA A 336 -4.91 -17.73 2.88
N TYR A 337 -4.75 -16.91 3.92
CA TYR A 337 -4.54 -17.41 5.28
C TYR A 337 -5.80 -18.10 5.80
N THR A 338 -5.62 -19.20 6.55
CA THR A 338 -6.71 -19.96 7.18
C THR A 338 -7.52 -19.11 8.15
N ARG A 339 -6.87 -18.19 8.88
CA ARG A 339 -7.53 -17.22 9.78
C ARG A 339 -8.57 -16.30 9.12
N HIS A 340 -8.63 -16.25 7.78
CA HIS A 340 -9.62 -15.43 7.06
C HIS A 340 -10.98 -16.12 6.92
N GLY A 341 -11.14 -17.35 7.39
CA GLY A 341 -12.42 -18.04 7.48
C GLY A 341 -12.41 -19.46 6.91
N ASN A 342 -13.50 -20.16 7.20
CA ASN A 342 -13.80 -21.49 6.70
C ASN A 342 -15.28 -21.52 6.27
N PRO A 343 -15.59 -21.57 4.96
CA PRO A 343 -14.66 -21.81 3.86
C PRO A 343 -13.73 -20.64 3.57
N VAL A 344 -12.56 -20.93 2.98
CA VAL A 344 -11.62 -19.92 2.49
C VAL A 344 -11.93 -19.59 1.03
N ARG A 345 -11.93 -18.30 0.69
CA ARG A 345 -12.14 -17.82 -0.69
C ARG A 345 -10.81 -17.69 -1.43
N LEU A 346 -10.71 -18.36 -2.58
CA LEU A 346 -9.55 -18.36 -3.47
C LEU A 346 -9.94 -17.84 -4.86
N ARG A 347 -8.92 -17.54 -5.67
CA ARG A 347 -9.09 -17.16 -7.07
C ARG A 347 -8.35 -18.14 -7.98
N ALA A 348 -9.05 -18.63 -9.00
CA ALA A 348 -8.48 -19.51 -10.00
C ALA A 348 -7.43 -18.77 -10.85
N PRO A 349 -6.33 -19.43 -11.23
CA PRO A 349 -5.42 -18.95 -12.26
C PRO A 349 -6.14 -18.57 -13.56
N GLN A 350 -5.55 -17.66 -14.34
CA GLN A 350 -6.06 -17.31 -15.67
C GLN A 350 -5.74 -18.37 -16.72
N GLU A 351 -4.60 -19.04 -16.56
CA GLU A 351 -4.21 -20.13 -17.44
C GLU A 351 -5.05 -21.38 -17.11
N SER A 352 -5.64 -21.97 -18.15
CA SER A 352 -6.34 -23.25 -18.02
C SER A 352 -5.34 -24.39 -17.80
N GLY A 353 -5.70 -25.37 -16.98
CA GLY A 353 -4.81 -26.50 -16.70
C GLY A 353 -5.19 -27.27 -15.45
N GLN A 354 -4.33 -28.22 -15.09
CA GLN A 354 -4.44 -29.04 -13.89
C GLN A 354 -3.65 -28.39 -12.75
N TYR A 355 -4.32 -28.11 -11.65
CA TYR A 355 -3.75 -27.49 -10.45
C TYR A 355 -4.02 -28.35 -9.21
N GLU A 356 -3.34 -28.02 -8.12
CA GLU A 356 -3.61 -28.58 -6.81
C GLU A 356 -3.77 -27.46 -5.78
N ILE A 357 -4.73 -27.63 -4.88
CA ILE A 357 -4.91 -26.80 -3.68
C ILE A 357 -4.16 -27.47 -2.55
N ARG A 358 -3.37 -26.70 -1.78
CA ARG A 358 -2.58 -27.21 -0.65
C ARG A 358 -2.93 -26.47 0.62
N TYR A 359 -3.14 -27.20 1.72
CA TYR A 359 -3.05 -26.65 3.06
C TYR A 359 -1.58 -26.70 3.47
N GLN A 360 -1.01 -25.57 3.86
CA GLN A 360 0.40 -25.47 4.23
C GLN A 360 0.61 -24.77 5.57
N THR A 361 1.58 -25.26 6.33
CA THR A 361 1.98 -24.65 7.60
C THR A 361 2.67 -23.29 7.38
N GLY A 362 2.47 -22.36 8.32
CA GLY A 362 3.06 -21.02 8.24
C GLY A 362 4.59 -20.97 8.42
N GLN A 363 5.17 -21.90 9.19
CA GLN A 363 6.60 -21.86 9.54
C GLN A 363 7.50 -22.45 8.44
N SER A 364 7.34 -23.73 8.11
CA SER A 364 8.19 -24.43 7.13
C SER A 364 7.58 -24.56 5.73
N GLY A 365 6.27 -24.33 5.60
CA GLY A 365 5.50 -24.59 4.39
C GLY A 365 5.17 -26.06 4.18
N ALA A 366 5.21 -26.89 5.24
CA ALA A 366 4.86 -28.30 5.19
C ALA A 366 3.42 -28.48 4.70
N ILE A 367 3.22 -29.43 3.78
CA ILE A 367 1.93 -29.67 3.15
C ILE A 367 1.15 -30.70 3.98
N LEU A 368 0.04 -30.28 4.58
CA LEU A 368 -0.80 -31.15 5.41
C LEU A 368 -1.94 -31.80 4.63
N ALA A 369 -2.43 -31.15 3.57
CA ALA A 369 -3.50 -31.65 2.71
C ALA A 369 -3.33 -31.20 1.25
N ARG A 370 -3.88 -31.99 0.32
CA ARG A 370 -3.95 -31.66 -1.11
C ARG A 370 -5.35 -31.93 -1.65
N HIS A 371 -5.79 -31.12 -2.60
CA HIS A 371 -7.01 -31.30 -3.38
C HIS A 371 -6.74 -30.99 -4.85
N SER A 372 -7.21 -31.81 -5.78
CA SER A 372 -6.97 -31.59 -7.23
C SER A 372 -8.08 -30.73 -7.84
N ILE A 373 -7.72 -29.83 -8.75
CA ILE A 373 -8.68 -28.95 -9.41
C ILE A 373 -8.31 -28.71 -10.88
N GLN A 374 -9.30 -28.82 -11.75
CA GLN A 374 -9.19 -28.45 -13.17
C GLN A 374 -9.60 -26.98 -13.35
N VAL A 375 -8.75 -26.18 -13.97
CA VAL A 375 -9.08 -24.81 -14.37
C VAL A 375 -9.40 -24.79 -15.85
N THR A 376 -10.61 -24.38 -16.22
CA THR A 376 -11.02 -24.18 -17.61
C THR A 376 -10.63 -22.77 -18.09
N PRO A 377 -10.57 -22.51 -19.41
CA PRO A 377 -10.25 -21.18 -19.91
C PRO A 377 -11.21 -20.11 -19.36
N PRO A 378 -10.72 -18.87 -19.09
CA PRO A 378 -11.59 -17.75 -18.76
C PRO A 378 -12.58 -17.48 -19.90
N PRO A 379 -13.73 -16.86 -19.63
CA PRO A 379 -14.64 -16.48 -20.69
C PRO A 379 -13.94 -15.46 -21.59
N ALA A 380 -14.07 -15.63 -22.91
CA ALA A 380 -13.55 -14.66 -23.86
C ALA A 380 -14.23 -13.30 -23.61
N PRO A 381 -13.50 -12.19 -23.62
CA PRO A 381 -14.09 -10.85 -23.59
C PRO A 381 -15.19 -10.68 -24.65
N PRO A 382 -16.22 -9.87 -24.37
CA PRO A 382 -17.25 -9.60 -25.37
C PRO A 382 -16.65 -8.88 -26.58
N GLY A 383 -17.26 -9.10 -27.75
CA GLY A 383 -17.10 -8.24 -28.91
C GLY A 383 -18.25 -7.22 -28.97
N HIS A 384 -18.09 -6.19 -29.79
CA HIS A 384 -19.03 -5.09 -29.91
C HIS A 384 -19.68 -5.10 -31.30
N LEU A 385 -21.01 -5.17 -31.36
CA LEU A 385 -21.78 -5.29 -32.60
C LEU A 385 -22.50 -3.98 -32.93
N ASN A 386 -22.11 -3.35 -34.04
CA ASN A 386 -22.76 -2.17 -34.60
C ASN A 386 -23.64 -2.56 -35.79
N ILE A 387 -24.84 -1.97 -35.87
CA ILE A 387 -25.82 -2.30 -36.90
C ILE A 387 -26.19 -1.03 -37.67
N THR A 388 -26.06 -1.11 -38.99
CA THR A 388 -26.34 0.00 -39.93
C THR A 388 -27.19 -0.49 -41.09
N LEU A 389 -27.83 0.41 -41.82
CA LEU A 389 -28.52 0.11 -43.08
C LEU A 389 -27.57 0.29 -44.28
N ASP A 390 -27.79 -0.46 -45.36
CA ASP A 390 -27.08 -0.28 -46.63
C ASP A 390 -27.42 1.11 -47.23
N PRO A 391 -26.45 1.88 -47.77
CA PRO A 391 -26.75 3.17 -48.37
C PRO A 391 -27.80 3.07 -49.48
N GLY A 392 -28.93 3.76 -49.30
CA GLY A 392 -30.08 3.73 -50.22
C GLY A 392 -31.23 2.82 -49.77
N VAL A 393 -31.05 2.05 -48.70
CA VAL A 393 -32.14 1.36 -48.00
C VAL A 393 -32.69 2.29 -46.93
N SER A 394 -33.93 2.74 -47.09
CA SER A 394 -34.64 3.49 -46.06
C SER A 394 -35.04 2.55 -44.93
N GLY A 395 -34.93 3.02 -43.68
CA GLY A 395 -35.55 2.35 -42.52
C GLY A 395 -37.09 2.33 -42.59
N PHE A 396 -37.66 3.03 -43.58
CA PHE A 396 -39.07 3.02 -43.94
C PHE A 396 -39.32 2.04 -45.08
N GLY A 397 -40.26 1.13 -44.90
CA GLY A 397 -40.90 0.38 -45.97
C GLY A 397 -41.71 1.29 -46.90
N ALA A 398 -41.91 0.85 -48.14
CA ALA A 398 -42.59 1.63 -49.18
C ALA A 398 -44.07 2.00 -48.86
N ASN A 399 -44.67 1.33 -47.87
CA ASN A 399 -46.05 1.56 -47.44
C ASN A 399 -46.15 2.03 -45.98
N ASP A 400 -45.02 2.37 -45.35
CA ASP A 400 -45.00 2.84 -43.98
C ASP A 400 -45.57 4.25 -43.91
N ALA A 401 -46.26 4.55 -42.83
CA ALA A 401 -46.84 5.87 -42.59
C ALA A 401 -46.25 6.49 -41.34
N VAL A 402 -46.05 7.81 -41.38
CA VAL A 402 -45.62 8.60 -40.23
C VAL A 402 -46.74 9.56 -39.85
N GLU A 403 -47.20 9.47 -38.60
CA GLU A 403 -48.03 10.50 -37.98
C GLU A 403 -47.22 11.26 -36.94
N ILE A 404 -47.17 12.58 -37.09
CA ILE A 404 -46.62 13.46 -36.07
C ILE A 404 -47.77 14.04 -35.26
N ILE A 405 -47.72 13.85 -33.93
CA ILE A 405 -48.61 14.50 -32.98
C ILE A 405 -47.82 15.60 -32.28
N LEU A 406 -48.14 16.85 -32.58
CA LEU A 406 -47.45 18.02 -32.07
C LEU A 406 -48.24 18.70 -30.95
N ASP A 407 -47.62 18.81 -29.79
CA ASP A 407 -48.07 19.65 -28.69
C ASP A 407 -47.86 21.14 -29.01
N ALA A 408 -48.94 21.92 -28.97
CA ALA A 408 -48.93 23.38 -29.02
C ALA A 408 -49.69 23.98 -27.81
N SER A 409 -49.72 23.27 -26.68
CA SER A 409 -50.35 23.70 -25.43
C SER A 409 -49.63 24.91 -24.79
N GLY A 410 -50.19 25.41 -23.69
CA GLY A 410 -49.68 26.61 -23.02
C GLY A 410 -48.23 26.48 -22.51
N SER A 411 -47.79 25.27 -22.14
CA SER A 411 -46.40 25.04 -21.70
C SER A 411 -45.39 25.28 -22.82
N MET A 412 -45.77 25.03 -24.07
CA MET A 412 -44.92 25.25 -25.26
C MET A 412 -44.64 26.74 -25.57
N LEU A 413 -45.28 27.67 -24.84
CA LEU A 413 -44.93 29.11 -24.85
C LEU A 413 -43.71 29.45 -23.99
N LYS A 414 -43.26 28.55 -23.11
CA LYS A 414 -42.02 28.72 -22.34
C LYS A 414 -40.84 28.92 -23.29
N ARG A 415 -39.85 29.67 -22.84
CA ARG A 415 -38.66 29.96 -23.63
C ARG A 415 -37.55 28.97 -23.31
N GLN A 416 -36.86 28.54 -24.35
CA GLN A 416 -35.62 27.76 -24.31
C GLN A 416 -34.66 28.43 -25.29
N ASP A 417 -33.43 28.73 -24.87
CA ASP A 417 -32.39 29.35 -25.70
C ASP A 417 -32.85 30.60 -26.48
N GLY A 418 -33.67 31.44 -25.83
CA GLY A 418 -34.16 32.69 -26.40
C GLY A 418 -35.34 32.56 -27.37
N LYS A 419 -35.73 31.36 -27.79
CA LYS A 419 -36.93 31.07 -28.62
C LYS A 419 -38.03 30.43 -27.78
N ARG A 420 -39.27 30.43 -28.26
CA ARG A 420 -40.35 29.64 -27.63
C ARG A 420 -40.16 28.16 -27.97
N ARG A 421 -40.56 27.25 -27.07
CA ARG A 421 -40.45 25.81 -27.33
C ARG A 421 -41.19 25.39 -28.62
N ILE A 422 -42.37 25.95 -28.88
CA ILE A 422 -43.10 25.73 -30.14
C ILE A 422 -42.37 26.25 -31.39
N GLU A 423 -41.52 27.28 -31.28
CA GLU A 423 -40.72 27.76 -32.41
C GLU A 423 -39.62 26.75 -32.74
N ILE A 424 -38.95 26.22 -31.71
CA ILE A 424 -37.91 25.21 -31.86
C ILE A 424 -38.50 23.90 -32.43
N ALA A 425 -39.63 23.44 -31.90
CA ALA A 425 -40.29 22.24 -32.39
C ALA A 425 -40.67 22.36 -33.88
N ARG A 426 -41.22 23.51 -34.30
CA ARG A 426 -41.50 23.77 -35.72
C ARG A 426 -40.24 23.78 -36.57
N GLU A 427 -39.17 24.46 -36.15
CA GLU A 427 -37.90 24.49 -36.87
C GLU A 427 -37.31 23.09 -37.07
N VAL A 428 -37.40 22.22 -36.05
CA VAL A 428 -36.95 20.83 -36.16
C VAL A 428 -37.84 20.05 -37.12
N LEU A 429 -39.17 20.17 -37.02
CA LEU A 429 -40.11 19.47 -37.90
C LEU A 429 -39.94 19.83 -39.37
N LEU A 430 -39.70 21.11 -39.69
CA LEU A 430 -39.38 21.58 -41.05
C LEU A 430 -38.10 20.93 -41.59
N GLY A 431 -37.18 20.53 -40.69
CA GLY A 431 -35.95 19.84 -41.04
C GLY A 431 -36.08 18.33 -41.21
N LEU A 432 -37.28 17.75 -41.04
CA LEU A 432 -37.52 16.31 -41.20
C LEU A 432 -38.21 15.96 -42.53
N THR A 433 -38.90 16.92 -43.15
CA THR A 433 -39.60 16.72 -44.42
C THR A 433 -38.60 16.71 -45.58
N GLY A 434 -38.49 15.58 -46.28
CA GLY A 434 -37.55 15.36 -47.38
C GLY A 434 -36.31 14.56 -46.98
N ASP A 435 -35.82 14.70 -45.74
CA ASP A 435 -34.75 13.90 -45.11
C ASP A 435 -34.81 14.14 -43.58
N PRO A 436 -34.95 13.11 -42.72
CA PRO A 436 -34.96 11.68 -43.00
C PRO A 436 -36.32 11.10 -43.44
N ILE A 437 -37.42 11.87 -43.46
CA ILE A 437 -38.72 11.36 -43.96
C ILE A 437 -38.77 11.62 -45.48
N PRO A 438 -38.68 10.58 -46.33
CA PRO A 438 -38.60 10.79 -47.77
C PRO A 438 -39.87 11.43 -48.35
N THR A 439 -39.72 12.26 -49.37
CA THR A 439 -40.86 12.79 -50.15
C THR A 439 -41.72 11.64 -50.67
N GLY A 440 -43.04 11.78 -50.53
CA GLY A 440 -44.01 10.76 -50.94
C GLY A 440 -44.37 9.73 -49.86
N THR A 441 -43.66 9.68 -48.73
CA THR A 441 -44.04 8.83 -47.58
C THR A 441 -45.46 9.17 -47.11
N PRO A 442 -46.38 8.21 -46.93
CA PRO A 442 -47.68 8.45 -46.30
C PRO A 442 -47.52 9.20 -44.96
N PHE A 443 -48.08 10.40 -44.87
CA PHE A 443 -47.84 11.30 -43.74
C PHE A 443 -49.12 11.96 -43.24
N ALA A 444 -49.22 12.07 -41.92
CA ALA A 444 -50.28 12.79 -41.22
C ALA A 444 -49.70 13.73 -40.14
N LEU A 445 -50.37 14.85 -39.90
CA LEU A 445 -49.99 15.81 -38.86
C LEU A 445 -51.22 16.13 -38.02
N ARG A 446 -51.15 15.75 -36.74
CA ARG A 446 -52.11 16.10 -35.72
C ARG A 446 -51.53 17.11 -34.76
N VAL A 447 -52.30 18.13 -34.41
CA VAL A 447 -51.86 19.21 -33.51
C VAL A 447 -52.94 19.47 -32.49
N PHE A 448 -52.55 19.65 -31.23
CA PHE A 448 -53.45 20.06 -30.16
C PHE A 448 -52.96 21.33 -29.46
N GLY A 449 -53.91 22.10 -28.92
CA GLY A 449 -53.63 23.33 -28.17
C GLY A 449 -53.41 24.60 -29.01
N HIS A 450 -53.57 24.55 -30.35
CA HIS A 450 -53.28 25.67 -31.27
C HIS A 450 -54.50 26.44 -31.80
N LYS A 451 -55.75 26.02 -31.52
CA LYS A 451 -56.97 26.67 -32.06
C LYS A 451 -57.92 27.25 -31.01
N GLU A 452 -57.94 26.71 -29.80
CA GLU A 452 -58.92 27.06 -28.77
C GLU A 452 -58.31 26.94 -27.38
N ALA A 453 -58.44 28.00 -26.57
CA ALA A 453 -57.96 28.01 -25.18
C ALA A 453 -58.90 27.18 -24.28
N ASP A 454 -58.35 26.58 -23.21
CA ASP A 454 -59.07 25.74 -22.24
C ASP A 454 -59.88 24.58 -22.85
N SER A 455 -59.51 24.14 -24.06
CA SER A 455 -60.18 23.09 -24.81
C SER A 455 -59.32 21.83 -24.89
N CYS A 456 -59.97 20.66 -24.90
CA CYS A 456 -59.34 19.36 -25.09
C CYS A 456 -59.37 18.88 -26.54
N ARG A 457 -59.55 19.84 -27.45
CA ARG A 457 -59.59 19.67 -28.89
C ARG A 457 -58.19 19.32 -29.45
N THR A 458 -58.20 18.39 -30.41
CA THR A 458 -57.05 18.02 -31.25
C THR A 458 -57.50 18.00 -32.70
N ASP A 459 -56.70 18.55 -33.62
CA ASP A 459 -57.06 18.70 -35.03
C ASP A 459 -56.07 17.97 -35.93
N LEU A 460 -56.61 17.33 -36.98
CA LEU A 460 -55.82 16.77 -38.07
C LEU A 460 -55.51 17.91 -39.05
N GLU A 461 -54.32 18.48 -38.97
CA GLU A 461 -53.87 19.57 -39.85
C GLU A 461 -53.47 19.05 -41.22
N GLU A 462 -52.80 17.89 -41.29
CA GLU A 462 -52.55 17.14 -42.53
C GLU A 462 -53.21 15.77 -42.41
N SER A 463 -54.23 15.53 -43.23
CA SER A 463 -54.80 14.19 -43.41
C SER A 463 -53.82 13.29 -44.14
N LEU A 464 -53.88 11.97 -43.87
CA LEU A 464 -53.02 10.98 -44.50
C LEU A 464 -52.94 11.15 -46.03
N ALA A 465 -51.77 11.55 -46.49
CA ALA A 465 -51.45 11.75 -47.90
C ALA A 465 -49.95 11.56 -48.13
N PRO A 466 -49.49 11.31 -49.36
CA PRO A 466 -48.07 11.35 -49.68
C PRO A 466 -47.46 12.68 -49.25
N LEU A 467 -46.35 12.62 -48.51
CA LEU A 467 -45.65 13.78 -47.99
C LEU A 467 -45.21 14.69 -49.13
N ASP A 468 -45.74 15.91 -49.10
CA ASP A 468 -45.35 17.03 -49.93
C ASP A 468 -44.69 18.07 -49.01
N PRO A 469 -43.35 18.21 -49.03
CA PRO A 469 -42.62 19.09 -48.12
C PRO A 469 -43.14 20.53 -48.13
N GLU A 470 -43.45 21.10 -49.30
CA GLU A 470 -43.91 22.49 -49.38
C GLU A 470 -45.28 22.69 -48.71
N ARG A 471 -46.21 21.75 -48.93
CA ARG A 471 -47.55 21.78 -48.34
C ARG A 471 -47.51 21.59 -46.83
N VAL A 472 -46.77 20.59 -46.36
CA VAL A 472 -46.67 20.27 -44.94
C VAL A 472 -45.92 21.36 -44.17
N ASP A 473 -44.83 21.89 -44.74
CA ASP A 473 -44.11 23.04 -44.18
C ASP A 473 -45.01 24.26 -43.99
N ALA A 474 -45.86 24.55 -44.98
CA ALA A 474 -46.78 25.69 -44.91
C ALA A 474 -47.79 25.53 -43.76
N LYS A 475 -48.16 24.29 -43.40
CA LYS A 475 -49.03 24.00 -42.26
C LYS A 475 -48.27 24.10 -40.94
N ILE A 476 -47.09 23.47 -40.83
CA ILE A 476 -46.22 23.53 -39.64
C ILE A 476 -45.92 24.99 -39.26
N LYS A 477 -45.56 25.84 -40.23
CA LYS A 477 -45.25 27.26 -40.01
C LYS A 477 -46.41 28.06 -39.41
N ARG A 478 -47.66 27.64 -39.62
CA ARG A 478 -48.87 28.32 -39.11
C ARG A 478 -49.26 27.86 -37.70
N VAL A 479 -48.73 26.74 -37.22
CA VAL A 479 -49.02 26.27 -35.86
C VAL A 479 -48.49 27.29 -34.85
N GLN A 480 -49.35 27.72 -33.93
CA GLN A 480 -48.99 28.61 -32.84
C GLN A 480 -49.47 28.01 -31.53
N ALA A 481 -48.64 28.09 -30.49
CA ALA A 481 -49.08 27.73 -29.15
C ALA A 481 -49.95 28.85 -28.56
N MET A 482 -50.93 28.48 -27.75
CA MET A 482 -51.88 29.42 -27.15
C MET A 482 -51.79 29.42 -25.62
N ASN A 483 -51.98 30.58 -25.00
CA ASN A 483 -52.04 30.67 -23.55
C ASN A 483 -53.33 29.97 -23.04
N LEU A 484 -53.25 29.30 -21.89
CA LEU A 484 -54.33 28.48 -21.31
C LEU A 484 -54.78 27.27 -22.16
N ALA A 485 -54.05 26.90 -23.22
CA ALA A 485 -54.32 25.66 -23.94
C ALA A 485 -53.90 24.44 -23.10
N LYS A 486 -54.74 23.39 -23.11
CA LYS A 486 -54.50 22.11 -22.45
C LYS A 486 -53.79 21.12 -23.37
N THR A 487 -53.23 20.08 -22.77
CA THR A 487 -52.49 18.99 -23.41
C THR A 487 -53.41 17.76 -23.46
N THR A 488 -53.81 17.34 -24.67
CA THR A 488 -54.79 16.25 -24.91
C THR A 488 -54.12 15.08 -25.66
N ILE A 489 -53.20 14.42 -24.97
CA ILE A 489 -52.37 13.33 -25.49
C ILE A 489 -53.22 12.09 -25.75
N ALA A 490 -54.00 11.64 -24.76
CA ALA A 490 -54.81 10.42 -24.84
C ALA A 490 -55.78 10.49 -26.01
N ARG A 491 -56.50 11.61 -26.16
CA ARG A 491 -57.44 11.80 -27.25
C ARG A 491 -56.76 11.82 -28.62
N SER A 492 -55.54 12.37 -28.71
CA SER A 492 -54.78 12.38 -29.96
C SER A 492 -54.33 10.97 -30.33
N LEU A 493 -53.87 10.17 -29.36
CA LEU A 493 -53.51 8.77 -29.56
C LEU A 493 -54.71 7.91 -29.96
N GLU A 494 -55.88 8.12 -29.37
CA GLU A 494 -57.11 7.40 -29.75
C GLU A 494 -57.50 7.56 -31.22
N LEU A 495 -57.18 8.72 -31.81
CA LEU A 495 -57.54 9.09 -33.19
C LEU A 495 -56.56 8.56 -34.24
N VAL A 496 -55.35 8.14 -33.84
CA VAL A 496 -54.34 7.57 -34.75
C VAL A 496 -54.90 6.43 -35.62
N ALA A 497 -55.77 5.59 -35.06
CA ALA A 497 -56.40 4.50 -35.82
C ALA A 497 -57.26 5.00 -36.99
N GLU A 498 -57.92 6.15 -36.83
CA GLU A 498 -58.70 6.79 -37.89
C GLU A 498 -57.79 7.56 -38.85
N ASP A 499 -56.81 8.29 -38.31
CA ASP A 499 -55.88 9.11 -39.09
C ASP A 499 -55.02 8.27 -40.03
N LEU A 500 -54.56 7.09 -39.58
CA LEU A 500 -53.76 6.14 -40.35
C LEU A 500 -54.59 4.98 -40.91
N ALA A 501 -55.90 5.17 -41.06
CA ALA A 501 -56.79 4.15 -41.62
C ALA A 501 -56.35 3.79 -43.06
N GLY A 502 -56.28 2.48 -43.33
CA GLY A 502 -55.90 1.95 -44.65
C GLY A 502 -54.39 1.83 -44.90
N VAL A 503 -53.53 2.27 -43.96
CA VAL A 503 -52.09 2.00 -44.04
C VAL A 503 -51.83 0.51 -43.91
N THR A 504 -51.07 -0.04 -44.86
CA THR A 504 -50.69 -1.47 -44.92
C THR A 504 -49.27 -1.76 -44.46
N GLY A 505 -48.41 -0.73 -44.38
CA GLY A 505 -47.07 -0.83 -43.78
C GLY A 505 -47.07 -0.50 -42.29
N GLU A 506 -45.88 -0.23 -41.75
CA GLU A 506 -45.71 0.19 -40.36
C GLU A 506 -46.36 1.56 -40.11
N ARG A 507 -47.00 1.73 -38.94
CA ARG A 507 -47.59 3.00 -38.50
C ARG A 507 -46.72 3.61 -37.42
N ILE A 508 -45.86 4.55 -37.80
CA ILE A 508 -44.92 5.22 -36.90
C ILE A 508 -45.58 6.49 -36.38
N VAL A 509 -45.82 6.55 -35.08
CA VAL A 509 -46.37 7.73 -34.41
C VAL A 509 -45.25 8.41 -33.64
N ILE A 510 -45.08 9.71 -33.82
CA ILE A 510 -44.15 10.50 -33.01
C ILE A 510 -44.93 11.59 -32.28
N LEU A 511 -45.03 11.43 -30.97
CA LEU A 511 -45.57 12.44 -30.06
C LEU A 511 -44.46 13.37 -29.60
N ILE A 512 -44.59 14.66 -29.86
CA ILE A 512 -43.69 15.70 -29.35
C ILE A 512 -44.44 16.52 -28.31
N THR A 513 -43.97 16.50 -27.06
CA THR A 513 -44.63 17.20 -25.95
C THR A 513 -43.63 17.68 -24.90
N ASP A 514 -43.97 18.76 -24.19
CA ASP A 514 -43.19 19.30 -23.07
C ASP A 514 -43.91 19.19 -21.72
N GLY A 515 -45.03 18.46 -21.65
CA GLY A 515 -45.89 18.44 -20.47
C GLY A 515 -46.84 17.24 -20.39
N GLU A 516 -47.50 17.12 -19.25
CA GLU A 516 -48.42 16.01 -18.98
C GLU A 516 -49.79 16.20 -19.61
N GLU A 517 -50.55 15.11 -19.73
CA GLU A 517 -51.97 15.10 -20.03
C GLU A 517 -52.76 15.96 -19.02
N THR A 518 -53.50 16.96 -19.49
CA THR A 518 -54.27 17.90 -18.64
C THR A 518 -55.77 17.92 -18.97
N CYS A 519 -56.22 17.05 -19.86
CA CYS A 519 -57.63 16.86 -20.22
C CYS A 519 -58.31 15.68 -19.53
N GLY A 520 -57.59 14.98 -18.63
CA GLY A 520 -58.13 13.88 -17.85
C GLY A 520 -58.30 12.57 -18.63
N GLY A 521 -57.73 12.49 -19.83
CA GLY A 521 -57.65 11.24 -20.58
C GLY A 521 -56.58 10.29 -20.03
N ASP A 522 -56.61 9.04 -20.48
CA ASP A 522 -55.64 8.01 -20.12
C ASP A 522 -54.82 7.56 -21.34
N PRO A 523 -53.57 8.03 -21.50
CA PRO A 523 -52.70 7.64 -22.61
C PRO A 523 -52.41 6.13 -22.65
N VAL A 524 -52.38 5.45 -21.50
CA VAL A 524 -52.17 3.99 -21.44
C VAL A 524 -53.36 3.28 -22.08
N ALA A 525 -54.57 3.61 -21.65
CA ALA A 525 -55.79 3.04 -22.21
C ALA A 525 -55.96 3.36 -23.71
N ALA A 526 -55.53 4.55 -24.16
CA ALA A 526 -55.55 4.91 -25.57
C ALA A 526 -54.64 3.99 -26.41
N ILE A 527 -53.39 3.77 -25.98
CA ILE A 527 -52.42 2.91 -26.67
C ILE A 527 -52.87 1.45 -26.66
N GLU A 528 -53.32 0.94 -25.51
CA GLU A 528 -53.87 -0.42 -25.41
C GLU A 528 -55.12 -0.58 -26.29
N GLY A 529 -55.95 0.46 -26.40
CA GLY A 529 -57.12 0.50 -27.28
C GLY A 529 -56.76 0.38 -28.77
N LEU A 530 -55.64 0.96 -29.22
CA LEU A 530 -55.14 0.79 -30.59
C LEU A 530 -54.76 -0.68 -30.85
N LYS A 531 -53.98 -1.27 -29.93
CA LYS A 531 -53.59 -2.69 -30.01
C LYS A 531 -54.80 -3.63 -30.02
N ALA A 532 -55.78 -3.38 -29.16
CA ALA A 532 -57.01 -4.18 -29.07
C ALA A 532 -57.85 -4.12 -30.36
N LYS A 533 -57.78 -3.03 -31.12
CA LYS A 533 -58.42 -2.88 -32.44
C LYS A 533 -57.62 -3.53 -33.58
N GLY A 534 -56.48 -4.15 -33.28
CA GLY A 534 -55.58 -4.72 -34.29
C GLY A 534 -54.80 -3.67 -35.08
N VAL A 535 -54.75 -2.43 -34.59
CA VAL A 535 -53.96 -1.35 -35.19
C VAL A 535 -52.59 -1.38 -34.54
N ASP A 536 -51.67 -2.14 -35.14
CA ASP A 536 -50.26 -2.10 -34.71
C ASP A 536 -49.66 -0.73 -35.07
N VAL A 537 -49.06 -0.10 -34.07
CA VAL A 537 -48.44 1.22 -34.12
C VAL A 537 -47.14 1.18 -33.36
N ARG A 538 -46.16 1.97 -33.82
CA ARG A 538 -44.93 2.26 -33.10
C ARG A 538 -45.02 3.69 -32.56
N VAL A 539 -45.32 3.83 -31.27
CA VAL A 539 -45.47 5.12 -30.60
C VAL A 539 -44.14 5.53 -29.99
N ASN A 540 -43.43 6.44 -30.66
CA ASN A 540 -42.26 7.10 -30.11
C ASN A 540 -42.69 8.40 -29.43
N ILE A 541 -42.09 8.70 -28.28
CA ILE A 541 -42.37 9.92 -27.54
C ILE A 541 -41.08 10.73 -27.41
N VAL A 542 -41.11 11.96 -27.88
CA VAL A 542 -40.00 12.90 -27.75
C VAL A 542 -40.39 13.97 -26.73
N GLY A 543 -39.84 13.83 -25.52
CA GLY A 543 -40.04 14.78 -24.43
C GLY A 543 -39.14 15.98 -24.60
N PHE A 544 -39.71 17.17 -24.75
CA PHE A 544 -38.95 18.39 -25.02
C PHE A 544 -38.82 19.29 -23.79
N ALA A 545 -37.58 19.53 -23.35
CA ALA A 545 -37.24 20.36 -22.21
C ALA A 545 -38.02 19.97 -20.93
N ILE A 546 -37.98 18.67 -20.62
CA ILE A 546 -38.59 18.04 -19.44
C ILE A 546 -37.47 17.71 -18.45
N ASP A 547 -37.59 18.23 -17.23
CA ASP A 547 -36.64 17.95 -16.14
C ASP A 547 -37.18 16.94 -15.12
N ASP A 548 -38.47 16.58 -15.23
CA ASP A 548 -39.16 15.69 -14.30
C ASP A 548 -38.93 14.21 -14.66
N GLU A 549 -38.11 13.51 -13.87
CA GLU A 549 -37.78 12.09 -14.11
C GLU A 549 -38.97 11.13 -13.93
N GLU A 550 -39.99 11.49 -13.14
CA GLU A 550 -41.21 10.69 -13.02
C GLU A 550 -42.01 10.77 -14.31
N LEU A 551 -42.15 11.99 -14.87
CA LEU A 551 -42.77 12.19 -16.17
C LEU A 551 -42.01 11.47 -17.29
N LYS A 552 -40.67 11.55 -17.31
CA LYS A 552 -39.86 10.78 -18.28
C LYS A 552 -40.09 9.29 -18.15
N SER A 553 -40.18 8.77 -16.92
CA SER A 553 -40.43 7.34 -16.68
C SER A 553 -41.83 6.92 -17.16
N ARG A 554 -42.83 7.77 -17.00
CA ARG A 554 -44.17 7.54 -17.57
C ARG A 554 -44.15 7.52 -19.09
N PHE A 555 -43.43 8.44 -19.73
CA PHE A 555 -43.31 8.46 -21.19
C PHE A 555 -42.56 7.25 -21.74
N ARG A 556 -41.50 6.78 -21.07
CA ARG A 556 -40.85 5.50 -21.40
C ARG A 556 -41.86 4.35 -21.38
N TYR A 557 -42.63 4.24 -20.31
CA TYR A 557 -43.66 3.21 -20.18
C TYR A 557 -44.72 3.29 -21.29
N TRP A 558 -45.18 4.49 -21.66
CA TRP A 558 -46.15 4.67 -22.75
C TRP A 558 -45.57 4.29 -24.11
N ALA A 559 -44.33 4.69 -24.40
CA ALA A 559 -43.66 4.33 -25.64
C ALA A 559 -43.47 2.80 -25.75
N ASP A 560 -43.03 2.14 -24.67
CA ASP A 560 -42.88 0.68 -24.59
C ASP A 560 -44.22 -0.03 -24.85
N LEU A 561 -45.30 0.46 -24.22
CA LEU A 561 -46.66 -0.04 -24.47
C LEU A 561 -47.08 0.13 -25.92
N GLY A 562 -46.55 1.12 -26.63
CA GLY A 562 -46.79 1.38 -28.04
C GLY A 562 -45.71 0.81 -28.97
N ASN A 563 -44.90 -0.15 -28.52
CA ASN A 563 -43.81 -0.75 -29.32
C ASN A 563 -42.75 0.25 -29.85
N GLY A 564 -42.68 1.47 -29.30
CA GLY A 564 -41.70 2.49 -29.67
C GLY A 564 -40.79 2.84 -28.50
N ASP A 565 -40.05 3.94 -28.64
CA ASP A 565 -39.06 4.38 -27.66
C ASP A 565 -39.33 5.82 -27.18
N TYR A 566 -38.89 6.12 -25.96
CA TYR A 566 -38.88 7.48 -25.43
C TYR A 566 -37.50 8.13 -25.63
N HIS A 567 -37.51 9.37 -26.13
CA HIS A 567 -36.32 10.19 -26.33
C HIS A 567 -36.45 11.51 -25.58
N ASP A 568 -35.39 11.84 -24.84
CA ASP A 568 -35.31 13.09 -24.08
C ASP A 568 -34.53 14.15 -24.88
N ALA A 569 -35.10 15.34 -24.99
CA ALA A 569 -34.54 16.44 -25.75
C ALA A 569 -34.44 17.72 -24.91
N ALA A 570 -33.24 18.08 -24.47
CA ALA A 570 -33.02 19.28 -23.65
C ALA A 570 -33.03 20.59 -24.46
N GLY A 571 -32.72 20.53 -25.76
CA GLY A 571 -32.63 21.70 -26.65
C GLY A 571 -32.87 21.35 -28.12
N ALA A 572 -32.67 22.32 -29.01
CA ALA A 572 -32.97 22.17 -30.44
C ALA A 572 -32.19 21.04 -31.13
N ASP A 573 -30.89 20.92 -30.83
CA ASP A 573 -30.03 19.88 -31.42
C ASP A 573 -30.38 18.48 -30.89
N ASP A 574 -30.70 18.36 -29.60
CA ASP A 574 -31.17 17.10 -29.01
C ASP A 574 -32.54 16.71 -29.57
N LEU A 575 -33.43 17.69 -29.78
CA LEU A 575 -34.73 17.45 -30.37
C LEU A 575 -34.58 16.93 -31.80
N LYS A 576 -33.70 17.55 -32.61
CA LYS A 576 -33.38 17.06 -33.96
C LYS A 576 -32.83 15.63 -33.96
N ARG A 577 -31.87 15.33 -33.08
CA ARG A 577 -31.32 13.97 -32.95
C ARG A 577 -32.37 12.96 -32.51
N SER A 578 -33.16 13.30 -31.50
CA SER A 578 -34.23 12.46 -30.95
C SER A 578 -35.29 12.15 -31.99
N MET A 579 -35.69 13.14 -32.79
CA MET A 579 -36.62 12.94 -33.90
C MET A 579 -36.04 12.02 -34.98
N ASN A 580 -34.78 12.24 -35.37
CA ASN A 580 -34.11 11.36 -36.34
C ASN A 580 -34.00 9.92 -35.82
N HIS A 581 -33.78 9.76 -34.52
CA HIS A 581 -33.66 8.48 -33.85
C HIS A 581 -35.00 7.76 -33.71
N ALA A 582 -36.07 8.48 -33.34
CA ALA A 582 -37.45 7.98 -33.27
C ALA A 582 -37.94 7.37 -34.61
N LEU A 583 -37.36 7.84 -35.72
CA LEU A 583 -37.64 7.35 -37.06
C LEU A 583 -36.83 6.10 -37.44
N GLN A 584 -35.72 5.81 -36.76
CA GLN A 584 -34.89 4.64 -37.06
C GLN A 584 -35.60 3.35 -36.69
N ALA A 585 -35.32 2.28 -37.44
CA ALA A 585 -35.88 0.97 -37.18
C ALA A 585 -35.23 0.34 -35.93
N PRO A 586 -36.03 -0.20 -34.99
CA PRO A 586 -35.49 -1.03 -33.92
C PRO A 586 -35.07 -2.41 -34.46
N TYR A 587 -34.17 -3.09 -33.77
CA TYR A 587 -33.71 -4.44 -34.10
C TYR A 587 -33.56 -5.32 -32.86
N ASP A 588 -33.62 -6.63 -33.10
CA ASP A 588 -33.29 -7.69 -32.16
C ASP A 588 -32.07 -8.49 -32.66
N VAL A 589 -31.24 -8.93 -31.73
CA VAL A 589 -30.12 -9.85 -31.97
C VAL A 589 -30.48 -11.19 -31.36
N LEU A 590 -30.54 -12.22 -32.19
CA LEU A 590 -30.92 -13.57 -31.82
C LEU A 590 -29.70 -14.49 -31.82
N ASP A 591 -29.62 -15.37 -30.83
CA ASP A 591 -28.65 -16.46 -30.80
C ASP A 591 -28.99 -17.57 -31.81
N THR A 592 -28.17 -18.62 -31.83
CA THR A 592 -28.38 -19.79 -32.72
C THR A 592 -29.64 -20.59 -32.40
N ASN A 593 -30.22 -20.43 -31.21
CA ASN A 593 -31.48 -21.05 -30.80
C ASN A 593 -32.70 -20.19 -31.14
N GLY A 594 -32.49 -18.97 -31.64
CA GLY A 594 -33.55 -18.01 -31.92
C GLY A 594 -34.04 -17.25 -30.69
N MET A 595 -33.28 -17.21 -29.60
CA MET A 595 -33.58 -16.38 -28.43
C MET A 595 -32.99 -14.99 -28.62
N VAL A 596 -33.77 -13.95 -28.30
CA VAL A 596 -33.28 -12.56 -28.28
C VAL A 596 -32.29 -12.41 -27.12
N VAL A 597 -31.05 -12.05 -27.44
CA VAL A 597 -29.96 -11.85 -26.47
C VAL A 597 -29.60 -10.37 -26.29
N ALA A 598 -29.98 -9.52 -27.24
CA ALA A 598 -29.85 -8.07 -27.16
C ALA A 598 -30.83 -7.42 -28.15
N SER A 599 -31.14 -6.15 -27.94
CA SER A 599 -31.96 -5.32 -28.82
C SER A 599 -31.40 -3.91 -28.86
N GLY A 600 -31.73 -3.14 -29.89
CA GLY A 600 -31.34 -1.73 -29.98
C GLY A 600 -32.01 -1.05 -31.17
N THR A 601 -31.57 0.16 -31.48
CA THR A 601 -32.09 0.92 -32.62
C THR A 601 -30.97 1.19 -33.62
N ILE A 602 -31.29 1.12 -34.92
CA ILE A 602 -30.29 1.30 -35.97
C ILE A 602 -29.62 2.67 -35.84
N GLY A 603 -28.28 2.69 -35.96
CA GLY A 603 -27.50 3.92 -35.84
C GLY A 603 -27.08 4.29 -34.40
N ASP A 604 -27.54 3.54 -33.41
CA ASP A 604 -27.03 3.64 -32.03
C ASP A 604 -25.62 3.07 -31.86
N ASN A 605 -25.11 3.18 -30.63
CA ASN A 605 -23.80 2.66 -30.20
C ASN A 605 -23.65 1.13 -30.26
N GLY A 606 -24.61 0.37 -30.80
CA GLY A 606 -24.52 -1.09 -30.87
C GLY A 606 -24.64 -1.80 -29.51
N VAL A 607 -24.29 -3.09 -29.49
CA VAL A 607 -24.43 -3.97 -28.31
C VAL A 607 -23.18 -4.83 -28.07
N ASP A 608 -22.82 -5.06 -26.81
CA ASP A 608 -21.72 -5.96 -26.42
C ASP A 608 -22.24 -7.39 -26.24
N LEU A 609 -21.62 -8.34 -26.94
CA LEU A 609 -22.04 -9.74 -26.97
C LEU A 609 -20.85 -10.67 -26.80
N ALA A 610 -21.10 -11.86 -26.23
CA ALA A 610 -20.10 -12.91 -26.23
C ALA A 610 -19.68 -13.26 -27.67
N PRO A 611 -18.44 -13.75 -27.90
CA PRO A 611 -18.04 -14.18 -29.23
C PRO A 611 -18.91 -15.34 -29.72
N GLY A 612 -19.42 -15.25 -30.94
CA GLY A 612 -20.37 -16.23 -31.47
C GLY A 612 -21.07 -15.79 -32.76
N GLU A 613 -21.94 -16.67 -33.25
CA GLU A 613 -22.79 -16.42 -34.41
C GLU A 613 -24.17 -15.94 -33.95
N TYR A 614 -24.64 -14.86 -34.56
CA TYR A 614 -25.90 -14.23 -34.25
C TYR A 614 -26.66 -13.86 -35.52
N ARG A 615 -27.97 -13.68 -35.39
CA ARG A 615 -28.84 -13.12 -36.42
C ARG A 615 -29.41 -11.81 -35.93
N VAL A 616 -29.37 -10.78 -36.77
CA VAL A 616 -29.98 -9.47 -36.48
C VAL A 616 -31.23 -9.35 -37.33
N GLU A 617 -32.35 -8.96 -36.73
CA GLU A 617 -33.62 -8.73 -37.41
C GLU A 617 -34.22 -7.40 -36.97
N THR A 618 -34.63 -6.54 -37.91
CA THR A 618 -35.40 -5.34 -37.55
C THR A 618 -36.82 -5.70 -37.13
N ARG A 619 -37.39 -4.89 -36.24
CA ARG A 619 -38.81 -4.95 -35.87
C ARG A 619 -39.70 -4.16 -36.85
N THR A 620 -39.38 -4.21 -38.14
CA THR A 620 -40.14 -3.57 -39.24
C THR A 620 -40.94 -4.62 -40.02
N ALA A 621 -41.87 -4.18 -40.87
CA ALA A 621 -42.67 -5.05 -41.73
C ALA A 621 -42.46 -4.74 -43.23
N PRO A 622 -41.73 -5.58 -44.02
CA PRO A 622 -41.04 -6.81 -43.62
C PRO A 622 -39.76 -6.54 -42.80
N PRO A 623 -39.27 -7.52 -42.01
CA PRO A 623 -38.04 -7.38 -41.25
C PRO A 623 -36.83 -7.49 -42.16
N LEU A 624 -35.89 -6.55 -42.01
CA LEU A 624 -34.55 -6.62 -42.60
C LEU A 624 -33.69 -7.56 -41.77
N ARG A 625 -32.88 -8.39 -42.42
CA ARG A 625 -32.13 -9.47 -41.74
C ARG A 625 -30.65 -9.42 -42.06
N GLY A 626 -29.83 -9.66 -41.04
CA GLY A 626 -28.38 -9.76 -41.15
C GLY A 626 -27.84 -10.93 -40.34
N LYS A 627 -26.66 -11.44 -40.72
CA LYS A 627 -25.89 -12.39 -39.91
C LYS A 627 -24.69 -11.66 -39.32
N ALA A 628 -24.38 -11.94 -38.06
CA ALA A 628 -23.28 -11.33 -37.34
C ALA A 628 -22.38 -12.42 -36.74
N THR A 629 -21.08 -12.33 -37.00
CA THR A 629 -20.07 -13.12 -36.28
C THR A 629 -19.36 -12.18 -35.31
N VAL A 630 -19.72 -12.24 -34.03
CA VAL A 630 -19.08 -11.44 -32.98
C VAL A 630 -17.75 -12.09 -32.61
N VAL A 631 -16.69 -11.29 -32.58
CA VAL A 631 -15.33 -11.73 -32.24
C VAL A 631 -14.87 -10.97 -31.01
N SER A 632 -14.26 -11.69 -30.06
CA SER A 632 -13.71 -11.13 -28.81
C SER A 632 -12.88 -9.88 -29.06
N ASP A 633 -13.09 -8.83 -28.26
CA ASP A 633 -12.36 -7.55 -28.30
C ASP A 633 -12.36 -6.83 -29.66
N LYS A 634 -13.30 -7.17 -30.57
CA LYS A 634 -13.44 -6.51 -31.87
C LYS A 634 -14.78 -5.80 -31.99
N LYS A 635 -14.75 -4.69 -32.73
CA LYS A 635 -15.96 -4.07 -33.27
C LYS A 635 -16.33 -4.75 -34.57
N VAL A 636 -17.56 -5.22 -34.68
CA VAL A 636 -18.12 -5.89 -35.84
C VAL A 636 -19.29 -5.05 -36.34
N GLY A 637 -19.27 -4.70 -37.62
CA GLY A 637 -20.36 -3.99 -38.27
C GLY A 637 -21.23 -4.95 -39.08
N VAL A 638 -22.54 -4.86 -38.93
CA VAL A 638 -23.53 -5.56 -39.77
C VAL A 638 -24.34 -4.53 -40.53
N VAL A 639 -24.35 -4.68 -41.85
CA VAL A 639 -25.16 -3.87 -42.75
C VAL A 639 -26.40 -4.68 -43.11
N LEU A 640 -27.58 -4.20 -42.70
CA LEU A 640 -28.86 -4.80 -43.05
C LEU A 640 -29.28 -4.34 -44.46
N LYS A 641 -29.87 -5.26 -45.22
CA LYS A 641 -30.25 -5.10 -46.62
C LYS A 641 -31.71 -5.41 -46.85
#